data_AF-A0A0A0JWJ3-F1
#
_entry.id   AF-A0A0A0JWJ3-F1
#
_cell.length_a   1.000
_cell.length_b   1.000
_cell.length_c   1.000
_cell.angle_alpha   90.00
_cell.angle_beta   90.00
_cell.angle_gamma   90.00
#
_symmetry.space_group_name_H-M   'P 1'
#
loop_
_entity.id
_entity.type
_entity.pdbx_description
1 polymer ?
#
loop_
_entity_poly.entity_id
_entity_poly.type
_entity_poly.pdbx_seq_one_letter_code
_entity_poly.pdbx_strand_id
1 'polypeptide(L)'
;LRASPPASTASTASAATAATAAAPVTAAAAGTDLGIALSPSIRAHLAQGVVESGHRPIAVAFVQFSGTDVLHATSGPRAVTEALDVLVRTVQRACSSAEVTFFETDLARDGGKFMLTAGAPRSAGRDIHRLLGAALAIVTSAGVLPVRAGLASGHVFAGDFGPSFRRTYSIKGDTVNLAARLLGRAAPGELVATAQSLDRIDARVEAEALEPFRVKGKRHLVEAARVLTVRERTTSPTEDAAFIGRAEELVTARAAVGSALAGSGTVLDIVGEAGIGKSRLAGELGPEGVTVLSATTGSYDTGTPYATVRSLTCQSVGLEPWADPDALAARLTAAVARDAPALVDWLPLLARPFSIDLEETPQVRDLDVKFRRGRLEELALELLSALLPSPTVIRLEDAHLMDEASGAIVSRAAATAAERAWALVVTRRDAPTGYRPAGDLTGLVRIDLGSLPAEDAGELLESLTQQSRVSIHSLSAMVRRASGNPFFLMALARRADDAAHLPDSVESVLLGDMDGLGSRSRTLLRHAAVLGTRFDTTILAEMVPGGTDPVEVEAELSDYVRPVVGTLMEFRHTLMRDVAYEGLPYRLRRDAHERAGRALLESTLETDAVADLLSMHFHAAAAYDQAWTYALVAGGRASETYAYGEAADCYERAVEAATHLPELSPASVSAAYASLGEARQMAGLSVGAIAAFRKARGLAEGDAVRQAGLLHEEARIVVRLGRFPQALRLITRGLGLIDGVPGPEADRTRARMAAQYGFVRHLQGRGRDAVLWCARGAAWAEASGDRAALAYTYNALHLSHGASTVREERPYGRLALAAYEELDDLRGQALCLGNLAIDDYNAGRWDTALAMFARAADIFRRVGDVANEGNEAYNQADVLVAQGRFADALEPLRVALRLARGVDDEELVALSLREGARAHAGLGRADRAEDLFTQARALLVALRLPLEVARLDAGRAEAMLAWGRAEDALELLDGMEVTDAVHARVQRTRACALWRLGRMAEAREAVLSGISRPGTSPGGVELALLRVALGLLPTASGPDETDATDPRDVLAALGADTPALLGSLGLGGRGLRSTLARP
;
A
#
# COMPACT_ATOMS: atom_id res chain seq x y z
N LEU A 1 -65.00 -30.48 -15.66
CA LEU A 1 -66.14 -29.98 -16.47
C LEU A 1 -66.21 -28.47 -16.31
N ARG A 2 -65.84 -27.73 -17.38
CA ARG A 2 -66.22 -26.35 -17.83
C ARG A 2 -66.61 -25.31 -16.76
N ALA A 3 -66.14 -24.06 -16.72
CA ALA A 3 -65.32 -23.22 -17.60
C ALA A 3 -64.98 -21.89 -16.89
N SER A 4 -63.86 -21.26 -17.21
CA SER A 4 -63.65 -19.78 -17.21
C SER A 4 -64.10 -19.21 -18.59
N PRO A 5 -64.04 -17.90 -18.96
CA PRO A 5 -63.50 -16.67 -18.32
C PRO A 5 -64.51 -15.46 -18.53
N PRO A 6 -64.20 -14.12 -18.57
CA PRO A 6 -62.90 -13.43 -18.64
C PRO A 6 -62.68 -12.15 -17.80
N ALA A 7 -61.43 -11.71 -17.86
CA ALA A 7 -60.88 -10.45 -17.39
C ALA A 7 -61.14 -9.28 -18.37
N SER A 8 -61.20 -8.05 -17.85
CA SER A 8 -60.70 -6.81 -18.47
C SER A 8 -60.48 -5.74 -17.38
N THR A 9 -59.23 -5.38 -17.08
CA THR A 9 -58.46 -4.17 -17.50
C THR A 9 -58.89 -2.81 -16.92
N ALA A 10 -58.00 -2.29 -16.05
CA ALA A 10 -57.48 -0.91 -15.93
C ALA A 10 -58.39 0.25 -15.48
N SER A 11 -58.04 0.85 -14.33
CA SER A 11 -57.90 2.31 -14.20
C SER A 11 -57.10 2.70 -12.95
N THR A 12 -56.13 3.59 -13.17
CA THR A 12 -55.25 4.30 -12.22
C THR A 12 -56.02 5.26 -11.30
N ALA A 13 -55.74 5.27 -9.98
CA ALA A 13 -55.80 6.49 -9.16
C ALA A 13 -55.23 6.26 -7.74
N SER A 14 -54.13 6.97 -7.44
CA SER A 14 -53.73 7.55 -6.14
C SER A 14 -54.43 7.04 -4.87
N ALA A 15 -53.71 6.25 -4.05
CA ALA A 15 -54.08 6.00 -2.66
C ALA A 15 -53.37 7.01 -1.74
N ALA A 16 -54.06 8.11 -1.48
CA ALA A 16 -53.72 9.04 -0.41
C ALA A 16 -53.84 8.35 0.95
N THR A 17 -52.82 8.56 1.79
CA THR A 17 -52.79 8.26 3.22
C THR A 17 -53.94 8.94 3.95
N ALA A 18 -54.94 8.17 4.37
CA ALA A 18 -55.96 8.63 5.33
C ALA A 18 -55.39 8.53 6.76
N ALA A 19 -54.75 9.62 7.19
CA ALA A 19 -54.45 9.86 8.59
C ALA A 19 -55.76 9.89 9.40
N THR A 20 -55.88 8.98 10.36
CA THR A 20 -57.00 8.95 11.30
C THR A 20 -56.79 10.11 12.28
N ALA A 21 -57.59 11.16 12.12
CA ALA A 21 -57.61 12.32 12.99
C ALA A 21 -57.95 11.90 14.43
N ALA A 22 -56.94 11.86 15.30
CA ALA A 22 -57.16 11.91 16.73
C ALA A 22 -57.65 13.32 17.07
N ALA A 23 -58.83 13.41 17.68
CA ALA A 23 -59.39 14.66 18.18
C ALA A 23 -58.38 15.34 19.12
N PRO A 24 -58.16 16.66 19.01
CA PRO A 24 -57.23 17.36 19.86
C PRO A 24 -57.78 17.37 21.28
N VAL A 25 -57.01 16.81 22.22
CA VAL A 25 -57.21 17.11 23.63
C VAL A 25 -56.98 18.61 23.77
N THR A 26 -58.05 19.28 24.16
CA THR A 26 -58.21 20.73 24.30
C THR A 26 -57.05 21.37 25.06
N ALA A 27 -56.64 22.54 24.56
CA ALA A 27 -55.71 23.47 25.16
C ALA A 27 -55.97 23.70 26.67
N ALA A 28 -55.01 23.30 27.50
CA ALA A 28 -54.75 23.88 28.81
C ALA A 28 -53.23 23.84 29.05
N ALA A 29 -52.64 25.00 29.32
CA ALA A 29 -51.22 25.32 29.49
C ALA A 29 -50.35 25.47 28.22
N ALA A 30 -50.73 26.38 27.32
CA ALA A 30 -49.77 27.00 26.40
C ALA A 30 -48.69 27.73 27.23
N GLY A 31 -47.47 27.20 27.24
CA GLY A 31 -46.30 27.76 27.92
C GLY A 31 -45.61 26.86 28.96
N THR A 32 -46.16 25.70 29.30
CA THR A 32 -45.50 24.74 30.20
C THR A 32 -45.00 23.53 29.41
N ASP A 33 -43.68 23.30 29.36
CA ASP A 33 -43.14 22.05 28.81
C ASP A 33 -43.59 20.87 29.69
N LEU A 34 -44.59 20.12 29.23
CA LEU A 34 -45.06 18.93 29.96
C LEU A 34 -43.98 17.85 30.07
N GLY A 35 -42.92 17.92 29.24
CA GLY A 35 -41.75 17.07 29.34
C GLY A 35 -40.97 17.26 30.64
N ILE A 36 -41.11 18.39 31.34
CA ILE A 36 -40.48 18.61 32.66
C ILE A 36 -41.17 17.76 33.76
N ALA A 37 -42.41 17.33 33.52
CA ALA A 37 -43.15 16.48 34.46
C ALA A 37 -42.80 14.98 34.35
N LEU A 38 -41.97 14.61 33.37
CA LEU A 38 -41.52 13.23 33.15
C LEU A 38 -40.05 13.09 33.53
N SER A 39 -39.65 11.91 34.00
CA SER A 39 -38.22 11.64 34.18
C SER A 39 -37.51 11.70 32.83
N PRO A 40 -36.26 12.22 32.75
CA PRO A 40 -35.54 12.40 31.48
C PRO A 40 -35.45 11.13 30.63
N SER A 41 -35.33 9.96 31.28
CA SER A 41 -35.28 8.66 30.62
C SER A 41 -36.62 8.27 29.99
N ILE A 42 -37.75 8.51 30.67
CA ILE A 42 -39.10 8.30 30.13
C ILE A 42 -39.39 9.31 29.02
N ARG A 43 -39.05 10.60 29.22
CA ARG A 43 -39.22 11.66 28.22
C ARG A 43 -38.53 11.29 26.90
N ALA A 44 -37.26 10.91 26.93
CA ALA A 44 -36.55 10.58 25.69
C ALA A 44 -36.85 9.16 25.17
N HIS A 45 -37.41 8.23 25.96
CA HIS A 45 -38.04 7.01 25.42
C HIS A 45 -39.26 7.37 24.58
N LEU A 46 -40.15 8.21 25.11
CA LEU A 46 -41.34 8.67 24.40
C LEU A 46 -41.01 9.50 23.15
N ALA A 47 -39.88 10.23 23.15
CA ALA A 47 -39.41 10.98 21.98
C ALA A 47 -38.86 10.10 20.83
N GLN A 48 -38.39 8.88 21.13
CA GLN A 48 -37.81 7.96 20.14
C GLN A 48 -38.87 7.16 19.35
N GLY A 49 -40.14 7.19 19.75
CA GLY A 49 -41.22 6.42 19.11
C GLY A 49 -41.44 5.04 19.72
N VAL A 50 -42.11 4.14 18.99
CA VAL A 50 -42.47 2.79 19.50
C VAL A 50 -41.22 1.91 19.55
N VAL A 51 -40.76 1.59 20.75
CA VAL A 51 -39.70 0.60 21.00
C VAL A 51 -40.34 -0.78 21.19
N GLU A 52 -39.73 -1.83 20.63
CA GLU A 52 -40.19 -3.21 20.80
C GLU A 52 -40.32 -3.59 22.29
N SER A 53 -41.48 -4.11 22.67
CA SER A 53 -41.68 -4.68 24.01
C SER A 53 -40.96 -6.02 24.10
N GLY A 54 -40.20 -6.23 25.18
CA GLY A 54 -39.33 -7.41 25.27
C GLY A 54 -38.88 -7.73 26.68
N HIS A 55 -38.34 -8.94 26.82
CA HIS A 55 -37.64 -9.34 28.04
C HIS A 55 -36.27 -8.67 28.07
N ARG A 56 -35.96 -7.97 29.16
CA ARG A 56 -34.66 -7.34 29.35
C ARG A 56 -34.18 -7.45 30.79
N PRO A 57 -32.86 -7.54 31.02
CA PRO A 57 -32.31 -7.43 32.36
C PRO A 57 -32.50 -6.00 32.87
N ILE A 58 -32.95 -5.87 34.12
CA ILE A 58 -33.05 -4.60 34.82
C ILE A 58 -32.57 -4.73 36.26
N ALA A 59 -32.31 -3.59 36.88
CA ALA A 59 -32.32 -3.42 38.32
C ALA A 59 -33.55 -2.58 38.71
N VAL A 60 -34.22 -2.95 39.81
CA VAL A 60 -35.38 -2.23 40.34
C VAL A 60 -35.27 -2.09 41.85
N ALA A 61 -35.57 -0.88 42.33
CA ALA A 61 -35.58 -0.56 43.74
C ALA A 61 -36.92 0.09 44.12
N PHE A 62 -37.46 -0.30 45.27
CA PHE A 62 -38.55 0.41 45.92
C PHE A 62 -38.00 1.14 47.12
N VAL A 63 -38.18 2.46 47.17
CA VAL A 63 -37.79 3.33 48.28
C VAL A 63 -39.06 3.79 48.98
N GLN A 64 -39.29 3.38 50.23
CA GLN A 64 -40.44 3.80 51.02
C GLN A 64 -40.06 4.88 52.01
N PHE A 65 -40.90 5.91 52.11
CA PHE A 65 -40.91 6.85 53.23
C PHE A 65 -42.18 6.67 54.07
N SER A 66 -42.08 6.97 55.36
CA SER A 66 -43.20 6.87 56.31
C SER A 66 -43.18 8.00 57.35
N GLY A 67 -44.17 8.06 58.23
CA GLY A 67 -44.21 9.01 59.35
C GLY A 67 -44.80 10.38 58.99
N THR A 68 -45.51 10.49 57.88
CA THR A 68 -46.18 11.74 57.48
C THR A 68 -47.31 12.11 58.43
N ASP A 69 -48.04 11.13 58.97
CA ASP A 69 -49.17 11.37 59.88
C ASP A 69 -48.66 11.89 61.23
N VAL A 70 -47.55 11.32 61.71
CA VAL A 70 -46.88 11.76 62.94
C VAL A 70 -46.36 13.19 62.76
N LEU A 71 -45.64 13.46 61.67
CA LEU A 71 -45.10 14.80 61.39
C LEU A 71 -46.22 15.84 61.20
N HIS A 72 -47.33 15.45 60.59
CA HIS A 72 -48.52 16.28 60.46
C HIS A 72 -49.12 16.62 61.84
N ALA A 73 -49.25 15.61 62.71
CA ALA A 73 -49.82 15.78 64.04
C ALA A 73 -48.92 16.64 64.96
N THR A 74 -47.60 16.52 64.86
CA THR A 74 -46.65 17.25 65.73
C THR A 74 -46.29 18.63 65.23
N SER A 75 -46.20 18.82 63.90
CA SER A 75 -45.55 19.99 63.29
C SER A 75 -46.39 20.65 62.18
N GLY A 76 -47.58 20.12 61.93
CA GLY A 76 -48.57 20.67 61.00
C GLY A 76 -48.28 20.39 59.52
N PRO A 77 -49.21 20.76 58.61
CA PRO A 77 -49.13 20.46 57.18
C PRO A 77 -47.88 21.04 56.50
N ARG A 78 -47.41 22.22 56.92
CA ARG A 78 -46.26 22.89 56.30
C ARG A 78 -44.97 22.11 56.48
N ALA A 79 -44.74 21.56 57.68
CA ALA A 79 -43.57 20.74 57.97
C ALA A 79 -43.57 19.44 57.14
N VAL A 80 -44.75 18.86 56.90
CA VAL A 80 -44.90 17.69 56.01
C VAL A 80 -44.56 18.05 54.57
N THR A 81 -45.06 19.18 54.06
CA THR A 81 -44.75 19.64 52.70
C THR A 81 -43.25 19.91 52.52
N GLU A 82 -42.61 20.60 53.47
CA GLU A 82 -41.17 20.88 53.43
C GLU A 82 -40.34 19.58 53.48
N ALA A 83 -40.71 18.63 54.34
CA ALA A 83 -40.06 17.33 54.43
C ALA A 83 -40.21 16.49 53.15
N LEU A 84 -41.39 16.51 52.53
CA LEU A 84 -41.64 15.84 51.25
C LEU A 84 -40.88 16.49 50.10
N ASP A 85 -40.82 17.83 50.03
CA ASP A 85 -40.05 18.53 48.99
C ASP A 85 -38.55 18.20 49.08
N VAL A 86 -37.97 18.19 50.29
CA VAL A 86 -36.58 17.78 50.52
C VAL A 86 -36.35 16.33 50.08
N LEU A 87 -37.24 15.42 50.45
CA LEU A 87 -37.13 14.01 50.08
C LEU A 87 -37.22 13.81 48.57
N VAL A 88 -38.23 14.39 47.92
CA VAL A 88 -38.43 14.26 46.46
C VAL A 88 -37.25 14.86 45.70
N ARG A 89 -36.73 16.03 46.11
CA ARG A 89 -35.51 16.61 45.51
C ARG A 89 -34.31 15.70 45.69
N THR A 90 -34.16 15.06 46.84
CA THR A 90 -33.06 14.13 47.12
C THR A 90 -33.14 12.91 46.21
N VAL A 91 -34.33 12.32 46.06
CA VAL A 91 -34.57 11.20 45.15
C VAL A 91 -34.32 11.60 43.70
N GLN A 92 -34.85 12.74 43.25
CA GLN A 92 -34.67 13.22 41.88
C GLN A 92 -33.20 13.54 41.57
N ARG A 93 -32.46 14.17 42.50
CA ARG A 93 -31.02 14.43 42.35
C ARG A 93 -30.22 13.14 42.28
N ALA A 94 -30.46 12.20 43.20
CA ALA A 94 -29.77 10.90 43.20
C ALA A 94 -30.06 10.09 41.92
N CYS A 95 -31.30 10.12 41.44
CA CYS A 95 -31.67 9.50 40.17
C CYS A 95 -30.96 10.18 38.99
N SER A 96 -30.96 11.51 38.94
CA SER A 96 -30.32 12.28 37.87
C SER A 96 -28.81 12.11 37.86
N SER A 97 -28.14 12.09 39.01
CA SER A 97 -26.68 11.97 39.12
C SER A 97 -26.19 10.56 38.79
N ALA A 98 -27.00 9.54 39.06
CA ALA A 98 -26.67 8.14 38.80
C ALA A 98 -27.26 7.62 37.47
N GLU A 99 -27.91 8.47 36.68
CA GLU A 99 -28.65 8.09 35.47
C GLU A 99 -29.68 6.97 35.69
N VAL A 100 -30.28 6.95 36.89
CA VAL A 100 -31.35 6.05 37.28
C VAL A 100 -32.69 6.67 36.94
N THR A 101 -33.62 5.85 36.46
CA THR A 101 -34.98 6.31 36.16
C THR A 101 -35.80 6.40 37.44
N PHE A 102 -36.26 7.60 37.79
CA PHE A 102 -37.43 7.76 38.64
C PHE A 102 -38.64 7.27 37.84
N PHE A 103 -39.16 6.09 38.18
CA PHE A 103 -40.15 5.38 37.37
C PHE A 103 -41.57 5.83 37.69
N GLU A 104 -41.99 5.69 38.94
CA GLU A 104 -43.30 6.14 39.42
C GLU A 104 -43.32 6.34 40.94
N THR A 105 -44.38 6.97 41.44
CA THR A 105 -44.66 7.14 42.87
C THR A 105 -45.97 6.44 43.21
N ASP A 106 -45.95 5.66 44.30
CA ASP A 106 -47.12 5.00 44.87
C ASP A 106 -47.40 5.56 46.28
N LEU A 107 -48.64 5.98 46.55
CA LEU A 107 -49.01 6.58 47.83
C LEU A 107 -49.49 5.50 48.80
N ALA A 108 -49.05 5.58 50.05
CA ALA A 108 -49.40 4.62 51.10
C ALA A 108 -50.01 5.33 52.31
N ARG A 109 -50.64 4.55 53.19
CA ARG A 109 -51.06 5.08 54.50
C ARG A 109 -49.81 5.47 55.29
N ASP A 110 -49.81 6.66 55.89
CA ASP A 110 -48.68 7.23 56.63
C ASP A 110 -47.38 7.36 55.80
N GLY A 111 -47.47 7.58 54.48
CA GLY A 111 -46.29 7.83 53.63
C GLY A 111 -46.46 7.50 52.16
N GLY A 112 -45.40 6.99 51.53
CA GLY A 112 -45.38 6.65 50.10
C GLY A 112 -44.14 5.89 49.67
N LYS A 113 -44.08 5.52 48.40
CA LYS A 113 -42.98 4.76 47.80
C LYS A 113 -42.59 5.33 46.45
N PHE A 114 -41.30 5.38 46.20
CA PHE A 114 -40.74 5.65 44.88
C PHE A 114 -40.27 4.34 44.27
N MET A 115 -40.63 4.12 43.03
CA MET A 115 -40.11 3.03 42.22
C MET A 115 -39.00 3.57 41.34
N LEU A 116 -37.81 2.99 41.45
CA LEU A 116 -36.62 3.38 40.72
C LEU A 116 -36.18 2.22 39.83
N THR A 117 -35.79 2.51 38.59
CA THR A 117 -35.37 1.50 37.62
C THR A 117 -34.07 1.89 36.93
N ALA A 118 -33.20 0.92 36.69
CA ALA A 118 -32.05 1.03 35.81
C ALA A 118 -32.07 -0.14 34.82
N GLY A 119 -31.72 0.12 33.56
CA GLY A 119 -31.92 -0.84 32.47
C GLY A 119 -33.30 -0.78 31.81
N ALA A 120 -34.25 0.02 32.30
CA ALA A 120 -35.55 0.30 31.67
C ALA A 120 -36.04 1.73 32.01
N PRO A 121 -36.44 2.56 31.02
CA PRO A 121 -36.55 2.27 29.59
C PRO A 121 -35.21 2.19 28.84
N ARG A 122 -34.14 2.71 29.42
CA ARG A 122 -32.79 2.66 28.85
C ARG A 122 -31.81 2.05 29.83
N SER A 123 -30.81 1.37 29.28
CA SER A 123 -29.64 0.91 30.02
C SER A 123 -28.53 1.93 29.79
N ALA A 124 -27.86 2.32 30.87
CA ALA A 124 -26.73 3.22 30.83
C ALA A 124 -25.41 2.50 31.17
N GLY A 125 -25.43 1.15 31.21
CA GLY A 125 -24.29 0.34 31.61
C GLY A 125 -24.09 0.31 33.13
N ARG A 126 -23.62 -0.83 33.68
CA ARG A 126 -23.49 -1.05 35.13
C ARG A 126 -24.78 -0.69 35.91
N ASP A 127 -25.95 -0.98 35.35
CA ASP A 127 -27.27 -0.51 35.83
C ASP A 127 -27.54 -0.85 37.30
N ILE A 128 -27.15 -2.05 37.74
CA ILE A 128 -27.29 -2.48 39.14
C ILE A 128 -26.40 -1.69 40.09
N HIS A 129 -25.17 -1.36 39.68
CA HIS A 129 -24.24 -0.57 40.48
C HIS A 129 -24.76 0.86 40.67
N ARG A 130 -25.22 1.48 39.58
CA ARG A 130 -25.82 2.83 39.59
C ARG A 130 -27.07 2.90 40.45
N LEU A 131 -27.97 1.91 40.31
CA LEU A 131 -29.18 1.84 41.11
C LEU A 131 -28.89 1.60 42.60
N LEU A 132 -27.92 0.74 42.91
CA LEU A 132 -27.50 0.52 44.29
C LEU A 132 -26.97 1.81 44.92
N GLY A 133 -26.07 2.51 44.21
CA GLY A 133 -25.50 3.79 44.67
C GLY A 133 -26.58 4.85 44.89
N ALA A 134 -27.51 5.00 43.95
CA ALA A 134 -28.63 5.94 44.09
C ALA A 134 -29.54 5.58 45.27
N ALA A 135 -29.94 4.31 45.39
CA ALA A 135 -30.82 3.85 46.47
C ALA A 135 -30.15 4.03 47.85
N LEU A 136 -28.86 3.72 47.97
CA LEU A 136 -28.11 3.92 49.21
C LEU A 136 -28.01 5.40 49.56
N ALA A 137 -27.64 6.25 48.60
CA ALA A 137 -27.57 7.70 48.80
C ALA A 137 -28.91 8.30 49.25
N ILE A 138 -30.03 7.81 48.71
CA ILE A 138 -31.37 8.25 49.11
C ILE A 138 -31.69 7.83 50.55
N VAL A 139 -31.41 6.57 50.90
CA VAL A 139 -31.67 6.04 52.25
C VAL A 139 -30.82 6.74 53.30
N THR A 140 -29.54 7.04 52.99
CA THR A 140 -28.61 7.68 53.92
C THR A 140 -28.77 9.21 54.01
N SER A 141 -29.40 9.84 53.02
CA SER A 141 -29.56 11.31 52.94
C SER A 141 -31.01 11.77 53.13
N ALA A 142 -31.91 10.87 53.54
CA ALA A 142 -33.29 11.21 53.83
C ALA A 142 -33.36 12.17 55.02
N GLY A 143 -34.09 13.27 54.87
CA GLY A 143 -34.24 14.30 55.91
C GLY A 143 -35.03 13.83 57.13
N VAL A 144 -36.01 14.60 57.58
CA VAL A 144 -36.76 14.26 58.81
C VAL A 144 -37.72 13.06 58.68
N LEU A 145 -37.96 12.55 57.46
CA LEU A 145 -38.82 11.39 57.23
C LEU A 145 -38.00 10.09 57.21
N PRO A 146 -38.40 9.06 57.97
CA PRO A 146 -37.83 7.72 57.88
C PRO A 146 -37.94 7.14 56.47
N VAL A 147 -36.81 6.70 55.90
CA VAL A 147 -36.74 6.08 54.55
C VAL A 147 -36.07 4.72 54.61
N ARG A 148 -36.57 3.75 53.83
CA ARG A 148 -35.99 2.42 53.66
C ARG A 148 -36.12 1.94 52.22
N ALA A 149 -35.26 1.01 51.80
CA ALA A 149 -35.27 0.55 50.42
C ALA A 149 -35.09 -0.98 50.27
N GLY A 150 -35.70 -1.53 49.23
CA GLY A 150 -35.50 -2.91 48.78
C GLY A 150 -35.12 -2.95 47.31
N LEU A 151 -34.07 -3.69 46.96
CA LEU A 151 -33.49 -3.71 45.61
C LEU A 151 -33.29 -5.13 45.10
N ALA A 152 -33.65 -5.38 43.83
CA ALA A 152 -33.37 -6.64 43.15
C ALA A 152 -33.00 -6.42 41.68
N SER A 153 -32.21 -7.33 41.12
CA SER A 153 -31.89 -7.39 39.68
C SER A 153 -32.39 -8.69 39.05
N GLY A 154 -32.72 -8.62 37.76
CA GLY A 154 -33.25 -9.77 37.02
C GLY A 154 -33.99 -9.37 35.76
N HIS A 155 -34.54 -10.36 35.07
CA HIS A 155 -35.26 -10.12 33.83
C HIS A 155 -36.71 -9.68 34.11
N VAL A 156 -37.19 -8.69 33.38
CA VAL A 156 -38.59 -8.28 33.36
C VAL A 156 -39.05 -8.11 31.92
N PHE A 157 -40.35 -8.20 31.71
CA PHE A 157 -40.97 -7.76 30.47
C PHE A 157 -41.25 -6.25 30.57
N ALA A 158 -40.71 -5.47 29.64
CA ALA A 158 -40.83 -4.02 29.63
C ALA A 158 -41.39 -3.55 28.28
N GLY A 159 -42.27 -2.55 28.30
CA GLY A 159 -42.88 -2.05 27.06
C GLY A 159 -44.00 -1.04 27.28
N ASP A 160 -44.52 -0.53 26.17
CA ASP A 160 -45.69 0.37 26.15
C ASP A 160 -46.99 -0.45 26.22
N PHE A 161 -47.77 -0.25 27.27
CA PHE A 161 -49.08 -0.89 27.44
C PHE A 161 -50.22 0.10 27.20
N GLY A 162 -51.19 -0.30 26.38
CA GLY A 162 -52.41 0.48 26.12
C GLY A 162 -52.55 0.98 24.67
N PRO A 163 -53.73 1.52 24.31
CA PRO A 163 -53.99 2.06 22.97
C PRO A 163 -53.23 3.37 22.73
N SER A 164 -53.04 3.78 21.46
CA SER A 164 -52.25 4.97 21.07
C SER A 164 -52.64 6.29 21.75
N PHE A 165 -53.91 6.43 22.16
CA PHE A 165 -54.42 7.60 22.87
C PHE A 165 -54.24 7.54 24.40
N ARG A 166 -53.80 6.40 24.96
CA ARG A 166 -53.53 6.20 26.39
C ARG A 166 -52.56 5.03 26.58
N ARG A 167 -51.25 5.31 26.44
CA ARG A 167 -50.16 4.36 26.66
C ARG A 167 -49.43 4.64 27.97
N THR A 168 -48.96 3.59 28.62
CA THR A 168 -48.09 3.67 29.79
C THR A 168 -46.91 2.74 29.60
N TYR A 169 -45.70 3.29 29.63
CA TYR A 169 -44.49 2.47 29.72
C TYR A 169 -44.47 1.79 31.09
N SER A 170 -44.45 0.45 31.13
CA SER A 170 -44.49 -0.29 32.39
C SER A 170 -43.50 -1.46 32.35
N ILE A 171 -43.14 -1.96 33.53
CA ILE A 171 -42.33 -3.16 33.69
C ILE A 171 -43.08 -4.20 34.50
N LYS A 172 -43.05 -5.46 34.06
CA LYS A 172 -43.71 -6.59 34.73
C LYS A 172 -42.76 -7.76 34.87
N GLY A 173 -42.65 -8.28 36.08
CA GLY A 173 -41.87 -9.49 36.32
C GLY A 173 -41.69 -9.83 37.79
N ASP A 174 -41.20 -11.05 38.03
CA ASP A 174 -40.89 -11.55 39.37
C ASP A 174 -39.89 -10.67 40.12
N THR A 175 -38.93 -10.07 39.42
CA THR A 175 -37.90 -9.18 39.98
C THR A 175 -38.51 -7.94 40.65
N VAL A 176 -39.53 -7.34 40.02
CA VAL A 176 -40.27 -6.19 40.58
C VAL A 176 -40.94 -6.58 41.89
N ASN A 177 -41.64 -7.72 41.88
CA ASN A 177 -42.31 -8.24 43.06
C ASN A 177 -41.31 -8.61 44.17
N LEU A 178 -40.11 -9.08 43.81
CA LEU A 178 -39.06 -9.41 44.76
C LEU A 178 -38.51 -8.16 45.44
N ALA A 179 -38.15 -7.12 44.70
CA ALA A 179 -37.67 -5.85 45.26
C ALA A 179 -38.68 -5.24 46.25
N ALA A 180 -39.98 -5.24 45.90
CA ALA A 180 -41.04 -4.78 46.79
C ALA A 180 -41.16 -5.60 48.09
N ARG A 181 -40.78 -6.88 48.07
CA ARG A 181 -40.81 -7.75 49.27
C ARG A 181 -39.55 -7.59 50.12
N LEU A 182 -38.40 -7.32 49.50
CA LEU A 182 -37.17 -6.96 50.21
C LEU A 182 -37.34 -5.67 51.00
N LEU A 183 -38.06 -4.70 50.43
CA LEU A 183 -38.41 -3.47 51.13
C LEU A 183 -39.12 -3.74 52.47
N GLY A 184 -39.99 -4.76 52.51
CA GLY A 184 -40.69 -5.15 53.74
C GLY A 184 -39.79 -5.76 54.83
N ARG A 185 -38.54 -6.10 54.49
CA ARG A 185 -37.53 -6.61 55.41
C ARG A 185 -36.56 -5.53 55.90
N ALA A 186 -36.52 -4.38 55.25
CA ALA A 186 -35.67 -3.26 55.64
C ALA A 186 -36.28 -2.48 56.82
N ALA A 187 -35.46 -2.16 57.83
CA ALA A 187 -35.78 -1.17 58.85
C ALA A 187 -35.56 0.26 58.30
N PRO A 188 -36.11 1.30 58.95
CA PRO A 188 -35.77 2.68 58.61
C PRO A 188 -34.26 2.93 58.60
N GLY A 189 -33.76 3.55 57.53
CA GLY A 189 -32.34 3.77 57.28
C GLY A 189 -31.61 2.61 56.60
N GLU A 190 -32.31 1.52 56.23
CA GLU A 190 -31.69 0.35 55.63
C GLU A 190 -32.04 0.15 54.15
N LEU A 191 -31.06 -0.36 53.41
CA LEU A 191 -31.22 -0.89 52.06
C LEU A 191 -30.97 -2.39 52.08
N VAL A 192 -31.95 -3.18 51.63
CA VAL A 192 -31.84 -4.64 51.53
C VAL A 192 -31.81 -5.07 50.07
N ALA A 193 -30.79 -5.83 49.68
CA ALA A 193 -30.64 -6.36 48.32
C ALA A 193 -30.46 -7.88 48.33
N THR A 194 -30.83 -8.59 47.24
CA THR A 194 -30.54 -10.02 47.14
C THR A 194 -29.04 -10.28 46.98
N ALA A 195 -28.54 -11.41 47.50
CA ALA A 195 -27.14 -11.83 47.30
C ALA A 195 -26.76 -11.85 45.81
N GLN A 196 -27.61 -12.46 44.97
CA GLN A 196 -27.46 -12.46 43.51
C GLN A 196 -27.33 -11.06 42.88
N SER A 197 -27.94 -10.03 43.46
CA SER A 197 -27.82 -8.66 42.95
C SER A 197 -26.49 -8.03 43.36
N LEU A 198 -25.97 -8.39 44.52
CA LEU A 198 -24.68 -7.93 45.02
C LEU A 198 -23.51 -8.61 44.30
N ASP A 199 -23.64 -9.90 43.93
CA ASP A 199 -22.64 -10.64 43.15
C ASP A 199 -22.39 -10.04 41.76
N ARG A 200 -23.34 -9.24 41.24
CA ARG A 200 -23.27 -8.59 39.92
C ARG A 200 -22.65 -7.19 39.97
N ILE A 201 -22.22 -6.75 41.14
CA ILE A 201 -21.68 -5.40 41.33
C ILE A 201 -20.16 -5.46 41.29
N ASP A 202 -19.58 -4.78 40.30
CA ASP A 202 -18.14 -4.63 40.11
C ASP A 202 -17.57 -3.54 41.04
N ALA A 203 -17.80 -3.69 42.34
CA ALA A 203 -17.33 -2.80 43.40
C ALA A 203 -17.22 -3.56 44.72
N ARG A 204 -16.44 -3.04 45.67
CA ARG A 204 -16.39 -3.60 47.02
C ARG A 204 -17.64 -3.16 47.79
N VAL A 205 -18.60 -4.07 47.96
CA VAL A 205 -19.81 -3.86 48.75
C VAL A 205 -19.63 -4.42 50.16
N GLU A 206 -19.74 -3.57 51.18
CA GLU A 206 -19.86 -4.02 52.57
C GLU A 206 -21.33 -4.28 52.86
N ALA A 207 -21.68 -5.54 53.14
CA ALA A 207 -23.05 -5.93 53.44
C ALA A 207 -23.10 -6.99 54.56
N GLU A 208 -24.19 -6.97 55.33
CA GLU A 208 -24.47 -7.92 56.40
C GLU A 208 -25.57 -8.88 55.96
N ALA A 209 -25.28 -10.18 55.95
CA ALA A 209 -26.23 -11.20 55.52
C ALA A 209 -27.45 -11.27 56.47
N LEU A 210 -28.65 -11.32 55.90
CA LEU A 210 -29.87 -11.60 56.63
C LEU A 210 -30.14 -13.11 56.64
N GLU A 211 -30.84 -13.61 57.67
CA GLU A 211 -31.29 -15.00 57.67
C GLU A 211 -32.19 -15.27 56.45
N PRO A 212 -31.92 -16.35 55.68
CA PRO A 212 -32.71 -16.66 54.48
C PRO A 212 -34.19 -16.85 54.79
N PHE A 213 -35.08 -16.21 54.02
CA PHE A 213 -36.50 -16.21 54.31
C PHE A 213 -37.38 -16.69 53.16
N ARG A 214 -38.54 -17.27 53.49
CA ARG A 214 -39.53 -17.70 52.49
C ARG A 214 -40.25 -16.50 51.87
N VAL A 215 -40.40 -16.55 50.55
CA VAL A 215 -41.13 -15.57 49.77
C VAL A 215 -42.24 -16.28 48.98
N LYS A 216 -43.48 -15.78 49.07
CA LYS A 216 -44.65 -16.36 48.41
C LYS A 216 -44.42 -16.52 46.90
N GLY A 217 -44.45 -17.76 46.41
CA GLY A 217 -44.22 -18.08 44.99
C GLY A 217 -42.78 -18.42 44.61
N LYS A 218 -41.81 -18.40 45.54
CA LYS A 218 -40.45 -18.92 45.32
C LYS A 218 -40.28 -20.26 46.05
N ARG A 219 -39.67 -21.24 45.36
CA ARG A 219 -39.43 -22.60 45.89
C ARG A 219 -38.27 -22.65 46.89
N HIS A 220 -37.29 -21.76 46.73
CA HIS A 220 -36.11 -21.65 47.58
C HIS A 220 -36.23 -20.45 48.54
N LEU A 221 -35.53 -20.50 49.67
CA LEU A 221 -35.36 -19.35 50.56
C LEU A 221 -34.63 -18.24 49.79
N VAL A 222 -35.04 -17.00 50.00
CA VAL A 222 -34.36 -15.84 49.40
C VAL A 222 -33.23 -15.43 50.34
N GLU A 223 -32.02 -15.41 49.79
CA GLU A 223 -30.83 -14.87 50.44
C GLU A 223 -30.71 -13.38 50.11
N ALA A 224 -30.61 -12.56 51.15
CA ALA A 224 -30.51 -11.12 51.04
C ALA A 224 -29.54 -10.58 52.09
N ALA A 225 -29.00 -9.39 51.84
CA ALA A 225 -28.11 -8.72 52.75
C ALA A 225 -28.49 -7.25 52.91
N ARG A 226 -28.23 -6.71 54.10
CA ARG A 226 -28.31 -5.28 54.40
C ARG A 226 -27.04 -4.62 53.90
N VAL A 227 -27.19 -3.66 53.00
CA VAL A 227 -26.06 -2.95 52.36
C VAL A 227 -25.61 -1.79 53.25
N LEU A 228 -24.33 -1.76 53.60
CA LEU A 228 -23.73 -0.75 54.48
C LEU A 228 -23.00 0.33 53.66
N THR A 229 -22.04 -0.07 52.83
CA THR A 229 -21.26 0.85 51.98
C THR A 229 -20.89 0.23 50.64
N VAL A 230 -20.59 1.07 49.64
CA VAL A 230 -20.08 0.67 48.31
C VAL A 230 -18.82 1.48 48.03
N ARG A 231 -17.71 0.81 47.70
CA ARG A 231 -16.42 1.44 47.33
C ARG A 231 -15.96 0.92 45.97
N GLU A 232 -15.56 1.83 45.08
CA GLU A 232 -15.08 1.46 43.75
C GLU A 232 -13.81 0.60 43.81
N ARG A 233 -13.72 -0.39 42.91
CA ARG A 233 -12.47 -1.08 42.60
C ARG A 233 -11.77 -0.29 41.50
N THR A 234 -10.64 0.32 41.81
CA THR A 234 -9.68 0.79 40.82
C THR A 234 -8.71 -0.34 40.51
N THR A 235 -8.82 -0.96 39.33
CA THR A 235 -7.70 -1.54 38.54
C THR A 235 -8.22 -2.30 37.31
N SER A 236 -7.67 -1.99 36.13
CA SER A 236 -7.70 -2.86 34.94
C SER A 236 -6.35 -3.60 34.85
N PRO A 237 -6.27 -4.93 35.03
CA PRO A 237 -5.02 -5.68 35.09
C PRO A 237 -4.72 -6.37 33.73
N THR A 238 -4.44 -5.63 32.67
CA THR A 238 -4.10 -6.27 31.37
C THR A 238 -2.82 -5.83 30.70
N GLU A 239 -2.08 -4.88 31.26
CA GLU A 239 -0.74 -4.53 30.74
C GLU A 239 0.41 -5.22 31.53
N ASP A 240 0.13 -5.75 32.72
CA ASP A 240 1.08 -6.45 33.61
C ASP A 240 1.05 -8.00 33.51
N ALA A 241 0.44 -8.56 32.47
CA ALA A 241 0.43 -10.02 32.29
C ALA A 241 1.86 -10.56 32.05
N ALA A 242 2.25 -11.59 32.78
CA ALA A 242 3.57 -12.20 32.64
C ALA A 242 3.78 -12.78 31.23
N PHE A 243 4.98 -12.59 30.66
CA PHE A 243 5.34 -13.10 29.34
C PHE A 243 5.80 -14.57 29.45
N ILE A 244 4.88 -15.51 29.21
CA ILE A 244 5.05 -16.95 29.47
C ILE A 244 4.98 -17.77 28.16
N GLY A 245 5.74 -18.87 28.09
CA GLY A 245 5.65 -19.88 27.02
C GLY A 245 6.21 -19.49 25.66
N ARG A 246 7.07 -18.46 25.61
CA ARG A 246 7.69 -17.94 24.37
C ARG A 246 9.21 -17.83 24.46
N ALA A 247 9.84 -18.64 25.31
CA ALA A 247 11.26 -18.52 25.60
C ALA A 247 12.14 -18.81 24.36
N GLU A 248 11.81 -19.85 23.60
CA GLU A 248 12.56 -20.23 22.39
C GLU A 248 12.42 -19.18 21.28
N GLU A 249 11.20 -18.69 21.04
CA GLU A 249 10.94 -17.64 20.07
C GLU A 249 11.59 -16.32 20.47
N LEU A 250 11.56 -15.97 21.76
CA LEU A 250 12.21 -14.77 22.28
C LEU A 250 13.72 -14.83 22.17
N VAL A 251 14.34 -15.99 22.44
CA VAL A 251 15.79 -16.19 22.24
C VAL A 251 16.15 -16.00 20.76
N THR A 252 15.37 -16.60 19.85
CA THR A 252 15.58 -16.48 18.40
C THR A 252 15.42 -15.04 17.93
N ALA A 253 14.36 -14.36 18.37
CA ALA A 253 14.08 -12.98 18.01
C ALA A 253 15.14 -12.00 18.57
N ARG A 254 15.58 -12.20 19.81
CA ARG A 254 16.67 -11.41 20.42
C ARG A 254 18.01 -11.67 19.74
N ALA A 255 18.29 -12.89 19.29
CA ALA A 255 19.50 -13.20 18.54
C ALA A 255 19.50 -12.49 17.17
N ALA A 256 18.35 -12.47 16.48
CA ALA A 256 18.19 -11.73 15.22
C ALA A 256 18.45 -10.23 15.42
N VAL A 257 17.74 -9.59 16.35
CA VAL A 257 17.95 -8.16 16.67
C VAL A 257 19.38 -7.90 17.16
N GLY A 258 19.95 -8.80 17.96
CA GLY A 258 21.32 -8.71 18.45
C GLY A 258 22.38 -8.74 17.35
N SER A 259 22.15 -9.48 16.26
CA SER A 259 23.03 -9.45 15.09
C SER A 259 23.07 -8.06 14.45
N ALA A 260 21.93 -7.37 14.35
CA ALA A 260 21.87 -6.01 13.84
C ALA A 260 22.66 -5.04 14.73
N LEU A 261 22.55 -5.18 16.05
CA LEU A 261 23.34 -4.39 17.01
C LEU A 261 24.84 -4.64 16.90
N ALA A 262 25.24 -5.84 16.47
CA ALA A 262 26.63 -6.22 16.21
C ALA A 262 27.14 -5.75 14.83
N GLY A 263 26.31 -5.03 14.05
CA GLY A 263 26.69 -4.46 12.75
C GLY A 263 26.24 -5.27 11.53
N SER A 264 25.54 -6.39 11.73
CA SER A 264 24.98 -7.21 10.65
C SER A 264 23.47 -7.21 10.73
N GLY A 265 22.82 -6.31 10.00
CA GLY A 265 21.36 -6.16 10.03
C GLY A 265 20.59 -7.43 9.63
N THR A 266 19.32 -7.48 10.02
CA THR A 266 18.47 -8.67 9.91
C THR A 266 17.03 -8.30 9.59
N VAL A 267 16.32 -9.21 8.95
CA VAL A 267 14.87 -9.14 8.77
C VAL A 267 14.22 -10.24 9.60
N LEU A 268 13.37 -9.89 10.55
CA LEU A 268 12.65 -10.84 11.40
C LEU A 268 11.17 -10.87 11.00
N ASP A 269 10.73 -11.96 10.37
CA ASP A 269 9.33 -12.18 9.95
C ASP A 269 8.57 -13.02 10.99
N ILE A 270 7.69 -12.38 11.75
CA ILE A 270 6.86 -13.01 12.80
C ILE A 270 5.45 -13.24 12.24
N VAL A 271 5.12 -14.51 12.01
CA VAL A 271 3.88 -14.93 11.36
C VAL A 271 2.99 -15.67 12.35
N GLY A 272 1.69 -15.39 12.37
CA GLY A 272 0.76 -16.16 13.19
C GLY A 272 -0.66 -15.59 13.22
N GLU A 273 -1.57 -16.38 13.80
CA GLU A 273 -2.99 -16.06 13.89
C GLU A 273 -3.30 -14.82 14.75
N ALA A 274 -4.52 -14.31 14.65
CA ALA A 274 -4.97 -13.20 15.48
C ALA A 274 -4.95 -13.56 16.99
N GLY A 275 -4.48 -12.64 17.83
CA GLY A 275 -4.42 -12.84 19.28
C GLY A 275 -3.32 -13.79 19.79
N ILE A 276 -2.49 -14.36 18.91
CA ILE A 276 -1.46 -15.36 19.26
C ILE A 276 -0.25 -14.79 20.02
N GLY A 277 -0.11 -13.45 20.07
CA GLY A 277 0.97 -12.76 20.78
C GLY A 277 2.05 -12.10 19.90
N LYS A 278 1.84 -11.94 18.58
CA LYS A 278 2.82 -11.31 17.65
C LYS A 278 3.34 -9.95 18.13
N SER A 279 2.43 -8.99 18.36
CA SER A 279 2.78 -7.64 18.83
C SER A 279 3.41 -7.65 20.22
N ARG A 280 3.02 -8.60 21.09
CA ARG A 280 3.66 -8.75 22.39
C ARG A 280 5.10 -9.24 22.25
N LEU A 281 5.35 -10.27 21.44
CA LEU A 281 6.72 -10.74 21.17
C LEU A 281 7.58 -9.62 20.56
N ALA A 282 7.06 -8.87 19.58
CA ALA A 282 7.76 -7.72 19.01
C ALA A 282 7.99 -6.60 20.06
N GLY A 283 7.06 -6.44 21.00
CA GLY A 283 7.16 -5.54 22.16
C GLY A 283 8.34 -5.85 23.09
N GLU A 284 8.71 -7.12 23.23
CA GLU A 284 9.86 -7.57 24.02
C GLU A 284 11.22 -7.34 23.31
N LEU A 285 11.19 -6.83 22.06
CA LEU A 285 12.36 -6.56 21.23
C LEU A 285 12.63 -5.05 21.20
N GLY A 286 13.65 -4.63 21.94
CA GLY A 286 14.07 -3.23 22.02
C GLY A 286 15.08 -3.06 23.15
N PRO A 287 16.39 -3.05 22.87
CA PRO A 287 17.40 -2.79 23.89
C PRO A 287 17.27 -1.36 24.40
N GLU A 288 17.54 -1.14 25.68
CA GLU A 288 17.74 0.22 26.19
C GLU A 288 18.85 0.92 25.38
N GLY A 289 18.57 2.13 24.88
CA GLY A 289 19.56 2.96 24.17
C GLY A 289 19.65 2.80 22.65
N VAL A 290 18.71 2.10 21.99
CA VAL A 290 18.64 1.98 20.53
C VAL A 290 17.39 2.68 19.98
N THR A 291 17.50 3.35 18.84
CA THR A 291 16.35 3.97 18.17
C THR A 291 15.39 2.89 17.69
N VAL A 292 14.11 3.00 18.09
CA VAL A 292 13.03 2.12 17.65
C VAL A 292 11.97 2.96 16.94
N LEU A 293 11.71 2.64 15.67
CA LEU A 293 10.58 3.18 14.91
C LEU A 293 9.49 2.12 14.86
N SER A 294 8.23 2.51 15.02
CA SER A 294 7.10 1.58 14.95
C SER A 294 6.00 2.10 14.05
N ALA A 295 5.60 1.32 13.05
CA ALA A 295 4.45 1.60 12.22
C ALA A 295 3.48 0.42 12.28
N THR A 296 2.22 0.68 12.62
CA THR A 296 1.14 -0.31 12.57
C THR A 296 0.23 0.04 11.41
N THR A 297 -0.04 -0.94 10.57
CA THR A 297 -0.93 -0.78 9.42
C THR A 297 -2.35 -1.21 9.74
N GLY A 298 -3.30 -0.30 9.60
CA GLY A 298 -4.74 -0.56 9.75
C GLY A 298 -5.42 -0.98 8.45
N SER A 299 -6.65 -1.51 8.54
CA SER A 299 -7.42 -1.92 7.35
C SER A 299 -7.74 -0.77 6.39
N TYR A 300 -7.79 0.47 6.89
CA TYR A 300 -8.04 1.69 6.12
C TYR A 300 -6.76 2.28 5.54
N ASP A 301 -5.61 1.91 6.11
CA ASP A 301 -4.29 2.29 5.60
C ASP A 301 -3.95 1.51 4.32
N THR A 302 -4.55 0.33 4.10
CA THR A 302 -4.37 -0.47 2.86
C THR A 302 -4.69 0.31 1.59
N GLY A 303 -5.67 1.22 1.64
CA GLY A 303 -6.06 2.06 0.49
C GLY A 303 -5.28 3.37 0.40
N THR A 304 -4.76 3.86 1.54
CA THR A 304 -4.08 5.16 1.62
C THR A 304 -2.62 5.01 1.19
N PRO A 305 -2.20 5.59 0.05
CA PRO A 305 -0.85 5.41 -0.44
C PRO A 305 0.22 5.90 0.54
N TYR A 306 1.31 5.14 0.68
CA TYR A 306 2.49 5.46 1.49
C TYR A 306 2.21 5.65 2.98
N ALA A 307 1.08 5.15 3.49
CA ALA A 307 0.66 5.28 4.88
C ALA A 307 1.75 4.85 5.87
N THR A 308 2.32 3.66 5.66
CA THR A 308 3.35 3.09 6.55
C THR A 308 4.64 3.89 6.46
N VAL A 309 5.09 4.22 5.25
CA VAL A 309 6.33 5.00 5.03
C VAL A 309 6.20 6.41 5.62
N ARG A 310 5.04 7.04 5.50
CA ARG A 310 4.78 8.36 6.10
C ARG A 310 4.95 8.31 7.62
N SER A 311 4.43 7.28 8.28
CA SER A 311 4.60 7.06 9.72
C SER A 311 6.09 6.97 10.11
N LEU A 312 6.88 6.21 9.36
CA LEU A 312 8.33 6.08 9.59
C LEU A 312 9.06 7.40 9.36
N THR A 313 8.72 8.12 8.30
CA THR A 313 9.32 9.43 7.98
C THR A 313 9.04 10.46 9.07
N CYS A 314 7.78 10.57 9.56
CA CYS A 314 7.45 11.44 10.68
C CYS A 314 8.33 11.16 11.91
N GLN A 315 8.41 9.89 12.32
CA GLN A 315 9.20 9.49 13.49
C GLN A 315 10.70 9.77 13.29
N SER A 316 11.23 9.57 12.07
CA SER A 316 12.64 9.85 11.76
C SER A 316 13.02 11.33 11.91
N VAL A 317 12.05 12.25 11.80
CA VAL A 317 12.26 13.70 11.99
C VAL A 317 11.75 14.21 13.35
N GLY A 318 11.42 13.29 14.26
CA GLY A 318 10.95 13.60 15.61
C GLY A 318 9.53 14.16 15.67
N LEU A 319 8.67 13.74 14.75
CA LEU A 319 7.25 14.03 14.73
C LEU A 319 6.45 12.76 15.06
N GLU A 320 5.28 12.97 15.65
CA GLU A 320 4.31 11.89 15.82
C GLU A 320 3.87 11.32 14.46
N PRO A 321 3.57 10.02 14.38
CA PRO A 321 2.89 9.44 13.23
C PRO A 321 1.66 10.29 12.95
N TRP A 322 1.51 10.81 11.73
CA TRP A 322 0.36 11.65 11.37
C TRP A 322 0.33 13.07 11.92
N ALA A 323 1.51 13.63 12.23
CA ALA A 323 1.67 15.07 12.27
C ALA A 323 1.12 15.77 11.00
N ASP A 324 0.69 17.01 11.19
CA ASP A 324 0.18 17.88 10.13
C ASP A 324 1.17 17.98 8.94
N PRO A 325 0.67 17.98 7.67
CA PRO A 325 1.52 18.06 6.49
C PRO A 325 2.49 19.24 6.47
N ASP A 326 2.08 20.43 6.96
CA ASP A 326 2.97 21.60 6.99
C ASP A 326 4.07 21.43 8.04
N ALA A 327 3.73 20.84 9.18
CA ALA A 327 4.71 20.49 10.20
C ALA A 327 5.73 19.46 9.68
N LEU A 328 5.26 18.43 8.96
CA LEU A 328 6.11 17.45 8.31
C LEU A 328 6.99 18.09 7.24
N ALA A 329 6.43 18.95 6.39
CA ALA A 329 7.17 19.66 5.34
C ALA A 329 8.33 20.49 5.93
N ALA A 330 8.06 21.27 6.98
CA ALA A 330 9.06 22.10 7.63
C ALA A 330 10.18 21.26 8.26
N ARG A 331 9.83 20.19 9.00
CA ARG A 331 10.82 19.32 9.66
C ARG A 331 11.62 18.49 8.67
N LEU A 332 10.98 17.93 7.65
CA LEU A 332 11.63 17.16 6.60
C LEU A 332 12.61 18.02 5.81
N THR A 333 12.22 19.24 5.41
CA THR A 333 13.09 20.19 4.70
C THR A 333 14.34 20.51 5.53
N ALA A 334 14.16 20.82 6.82
CA ALA A 334 15.28 21.12 7.71
C ALA A 334 16.20 19.92 7.95
N ALA A 335 15.64 18.72 8.10
CA ALA A 335 16.39 17.48 8.27
C ALA A 335 17.20 17.13 7.02
N VAL A 336 16.59 17.22 5.84
CA VAL A 336 17.27 16.98 4.55
C VAL A 336 18.42 17.95 4.34
N ALA A 337 18.22 19.25 4.59
CA ALA A 337 19.29 20.24 4.45
C ALA A 337 20.47 19.99 5.40
N ARG A 338 20.21 19.44 6.60
CA ARG A 338 21.24 19.21 7.63
C ARG A 338 21.95 17.87 7.46
N ASP A 339 21.19 16.79 7.30
CA ASP A 339 21.68 15.41 7.43
C ASP A 339 21.81 14.70 6.07
N ALA A 340 21.08 15.16 5.04
CA ALA A 340 21.07 14.55 3.70
C ALA A 340 21.16 15.60 2.57
N PRO A 341 22.19 16.47 2.54
CA PRO A 341 22.24 17.61 1.63
C PRO A 341 22.20 17.23 0.14
N ALA A 342 22.63 16.00 -0.21
CA ALA A 342 22.52 15.47 -1.57
C ALA A 342 21.07 15.25 -2.04
N LEU A 343 20.11 15.20 -1.11
CA LEU A 343 18.68 15.00 -1.39
C LEU A 343 17.90 16.32 -1.49
N VAL A 344 18.53 17.48 -1.26
CA VAL A 344 17.84 18.79 -1.32
C VAL A 344 17.19 19.01 -2.68
N ASP A 345 17.92 18.73 -3.76
CA ASP A 345 17.40 18.87 -5.11
C ASP A 345 16.26 17.88 -5.42
N TRP A 346 16.17 16.79 -4.67
CA TRP A 346 15.17 15.74 -4.85
C TRP A 346 14.00 15.84 -3.86
N LEU A 347 14.05 16.80 -2.94
CA LEU A 347 13.04 16.99 -1.91
C LEU A 347 11.62 17.13 -2.48
N PRO A 348 11.37 17.84 -3.60
CA PRO A 348 10.03 17.88 -4.18
C PRO A 348 9.50 16.51 -4.55
N LEU A 349 10.34 15.60 -5.06
CA LEU A 349 9.92 14.24 -5.39
C LEU A 349 9.60 13.43 -4.12
N LEU A 350 10.44 13.54 -3.08
CA LEU A 350 10.26 12.88 -1.77
C LEU A 350 9.03 13.39 -1.00
N ALA A 351 8.62 14.63 -1.23
CA ALA A 351 7.51 15.28 -0.56
C ALA A 351 6.14 14.91 -1.16
N ARG A 352 6.10 14.54 -2.46
CA ARG A 352 4.87 14.19 -3.20
C ARG A 352 4.02 13.11 -2.52
N PRO A 353 4.56 11.97 -2.05
CA PRO A 353 3.79 10.95 -1.32
C PRO A 353 3.01 11.47 -0.11
N PHE A 354 3.48 12.55 0.50
CA PHE A 354 2.90 13.11 1.71
C PHE A 354 1.94 14.28 1.41
N SER A 355 1.56 14.46 0.14
CA SER A 355 0.74 15.57 -0.34
C SER A 355 1.33 16.96 -0.02
N ILE A 356 2.66 17.06 -0.03
CA ILE A 356 3.38 18.32 0.17
C ILE A 356 3.83 18.84 -1.20
N ASP A 357 3.23 19.95 -1.63
CA ASP A 357 3.56 20.61 -2.89
C ASP A 357 4.77 21.53 -2.73
N LEU A 358 5.90 21.13 -3.33
CA LEU A 358 7.10 21.95 -3.45
C LEU A 358 7.38 22.24 -4.93
N GLU A 359 8.02 23.38 -5.21
CA GLU A 359 8.44 23.74 -6.57
C GLU A 359 9.45 22.72 -7.11
N GLU A 360 9.20 22.21 -8.33
CA GLU A 360 10.10 21.24 -8.95
C GLU A 360 11.45 21.88 -9.30
N THR A 361 12.52 21.29 -8.78
CA THR A 361 13.89 21.56 -9.21
C THR A 361 14.13 21.05 -10.64
N PRO A 362 15.17 21.52 -11.34
CA PRO A 362 15.55 20.97 -12.65
C PRO A 362 15.73 19.44 -12.63
N GLN A 363 16.27 18.89 -11.55
CA GLN A 363 16.52 17.46 -11.37
C GLN A 363 15.23 16.64 -11.37
N VAL A 364 14.18 17.13 -10.69
CA VAL A 364 12.86 16.47 -10.67
C VAL A 364 12.12 16.70 -11.99
N ARG A 365 12.24 17.90 -12.56
CA ARG A 365 11.59 18.27 -13.82
C ARG A 365 12.10 17.45 -15.01
N ASP A 366 13.43 17.27 -15.09
CA ASP A 366 14.08 16.52 -16.16
C ASP A 366 13.80 15.00 -16.06
N LEU A 367 13.46 14.49 -14.87
CA LEU A 367 13.20 13.08 -14.64
C LEU A 367 11.92 12.63 -15.36
N ASP A 368 12.06 11.67 -16.30
CA ASP A 368 10.92 11.13 -17.04
C ASP A 368 9.94 10.43 -16.08
N VAL A 369 8.65 10.69 -16.26
CA VAL A 369 7.54 10.16 -15.44
C VAL A 369 7.65 8.65 -15.23
N LYS A 370 8.12 7.91 -16.24
CA LYS A 370 8.31 6.46 -16.17
C LYS A 370 9.28 6.04 -15.06
N PHE A 371 10.30 6.84 -14.77
CA PHE A 371 11.35 6.51 -13.80
C PHE A 371 11.14 7.19 -12.45
N ARG A 372 10.18 8.12 -12.33
CA ARG A 372 9.87 8.85 -11.08
C ARG A 372 9.57 7.92 -9.90
N ARG A 373 8.77 6.86 -10.11
CA ARG A 373 8.47 5.87 -9.05
C ARG A 373 9.74 5.17 -8.53
N GLY A 374 10.50 4.55 -9.43
CA GLY A 374 11.72 3.83 -9.04
C GLY A 374 12.75 4.73 -8.37
N ARG A 375 12.86 5.98 -8.85
CA ARG A 375 13.73 7.00 -8.26
C ARG A 375 13.24 7.49 -6.89
N LEU A 376 11.93 7.67 -6.71
CA LEU A 376 11.35 7.99 -5.41
C LEU A 376 11.68 6.91 -4.38
N GLU A 377 11.51 5.64 -4.76
CA GLU A 377 11.83 4.50 -3.89
C GLU A 377 13.33 4.44 -3.51
N GLU A 378 14.24 4.80 -4.42
CA GLU A 378 15.68 4.96 -4.14
C GLU A 378 15.92 6.06 -3.12
N LEU A 379 15.39 7.25 -3.41
CA LEU A 379 15.60 8.43 -2.59
C LEU A 379 14.99 8.27 -1.20
N ALA A 380 13.85 7.58 -1.07
CA ALA A 380 13.23 7.31 0.22
C ALA A 380 14.14 6.41 1.09
N LEU A 381 14.79 5.42 0.48
CA LEU A 381 15.77 4.59 1.17
C LEU A 381 17.03 5.38 1.54
N GLU A 382 17.53 6.24 0.65
CA GLU A 382 18.66 7.14 0.91
C GLU A 382 18.35 8.13 2.05
N LEU A 383 17.11 8.64 2.09
CA LEU A 383 16.63 9.53 3.14
C LEU A 383 16.61 8.80 4.49
N LEU A 384 15.94 7.66 4.58
CA LEU A 384 15.90 6.86 5.81
C LEU A 384 17.31 6.47 6.26
N SER A 385 18.18 6.12 5.30
CA SER A 385 19.59 5.84 5.55
C SER A 385 20.38 7.00 6.14
N ALA A 386 20.07 8.23 5.78
CA ALA A 386 20.74 9.43 6.28
C ALA A 386 20.16 9.90 7.62
N LEU A 387 18.85 9.74 7.82
CA LEU A 387 18.17 10.19 9.03
C LEU A 387 18.28 9.20 10.19
N LEU A 388 18.41 7.90 9.90
CA LEU A 388 18.40 6.87 10.94
C LEU A 388 19.82 6.50 11.38
N PRO A 389 20.11 6.51 12.69
CA PRO A 389 21.39 6.05 13.20
C PRO A 389 21.56 4.54 12.98
N SER A 390 22.80 4.07 12.99
CA SER A 390 23.11 2.64 12.97
C SER A 390 23.65 2.22 14.34
N PRO A 391 23.04 1.22 15.01
CA PRO A 391 21.90 0.40 14.60
C PRO A 391 20.52 1.06 14.85
N THR A 392 19.50 0.64 14.10
CA THR A 392 18.09 1.03 14.31
C THR A 392 17.18 -0.19 14.22
N VAL A 393 16.14 -0.25 15.07
CA VAL A 393 15.07 -1.25 15.00
C VAL A 393 13.85 -0.63 14.35
N ILE A 394 13.34 -1.25 13.28
CA ILE A 394 12.14 -0.80 12.56
C ILE A 394 11.06 -1.87 12.72
N ARG A 395 9.99 -1.56 13.45
CA ARG A 395 8.86 -2.46 13.69
C ARG A 395 7.72 -2.13 12.74
N LEU A 396 7.33 -3.12 11.94
CA LEU A 396 6.22 -3.06 11.01
C LEU A 396 5.14 -4.04 11.47
N GLU A 397 4.08 -3.52 12.06
CA GLU A 397 2.99 -4.32 12.59
C GLU A 397 1.84 -4.46 11.60
N ASP A 398 1.30 -5.67 11.52
CA ASP A 398 0.19 -6.04 10.62
C ASP A 398 0.49 -5.84 9.13
N ALA A 399 1.72 -6.14 8.68
CA ALA A 399 2.20 -5.90 7.32
C ALA A 399 1.38 -6.55 6.19
N HIS A 400 0.58 -7.59 6.47
CA HIS A 400 -0.42 -8.15 5.55
C HIS A 400 -1.53 -7.17 5.09
N LEU A 401 -1.61 -5.99 5.72
CA LEU A 401 -2.51 -4.89 5.34
C LEU A 401 -1.75 -3.70 4.73
N MET A 402 -0.43 -3.81 4.51
CA MET A 402 0.40 -2.74 3.96
C MET A 402 0.03 -2.40 2.52
N ASP A 403 -0.05 -1.11 2.23
CA ASP A 403 -0.19 -0.57 0.88
C ASP A 403 1.00 -0.97 0.00
N GLU A 404 0.76 -1.14 -1.30
CA GLU A 404 1.75 -1.60 -2.29
C GLU A 404 2.92 -0.62 -2.38
N ALA A 405 2.62 0.67 -2.35
CA ALA A 405 3.60 1.74 -2.46
C ALA A 405 4.58 1.76 -1.27
N SER A 406 4.08 1.63 -0.03
CA SER A 406 4.93 1.44 1.16
C SER A 406 5.70 0.11 1.09
N GLY A 407 5.02 -0.96 0.68
CA GLY A 407 5.62 -2.28 0.55
C GLY A 407 6.83 -2.31 -0.40
N ALA A 408 6.79 -1.53 -1.49
CA ALA A 408 7.91 -1.38 -2.41
C ALA A 408 9.14 -0.74 -1.73
N ILE A 409 8.97 0.34 -0.98
CA ILE A 409 10.05 1.00 -0.24
C ILE A 409 10.60 0.09 0.87
N VAL A 410 9.70 -0.56 1.62
CA VAL A 410 10.09 -1.51 2.70
C VAL A 410 10.85 -2.70 2.11
N SER A 411 10.49 -3.20 0.93
CA SER A 411 11.24 -4.28 0.25
C SER A 411 12.70 -3.89 0.00
N ARG A 412 12.95 -2.63 -0.39
CA ARG A 412 14.32 -2.12 -0.61
C ARG A 412 15.07 -1.88 0.70
N ALA A 413 14.37 -1.43 1.74
CA ALA A 413 14.92 -1.32 3.09
C ALA A 413 15.31 -2.70 3.64
N ALA A 414 14.50 -3.73 3.40
CA ALA A 414 14.80 -5.10 3.79
C ALA A 414 16.04 -5.65 3.07
N ALA A 415 16.17 -5.38 1.76
CA ALA A 415 17.32 -5.82 0.97
C ALA A 415 18.65 -5.18 1.41
N THR A 416 18.60 -3.96 1.96
CA THR A 416 19.79 -3.23 2.44
C THR A 416 19.98 -3.28 3.95
N ALA A 417 19.07 -3.96 4.68
CA ALA A 417 19.10 -4.00 6.14
C ALA A 417 20.44 -4.50 6.69
N ALA A 418 21.00 -5.54 6.07
CA ALA A 418 22.29 -6.12 6.43
C ALA A 418 23.43 -5.09 6.41
N GLU A 419 23.50 -4.26 5.36
CA GLU A 419 24.53 -3.23 5.18
C GLU A 419 24.37 -2.04 6.13
N ARG A 420 23.13 -1.76 6.55
CA ARG A 420 22.78 -0.60 7.39
C ARG A 420 22.67 -0.91 8.88
N ALA A 421 22.96 -2.15 9.29
CA ALA A 421 22.77 -2.62 10.65
C ALA A 421 21.34 -2.37 11.17
N TRP A 422 20.35 -2.52 10.29
CA TRP A 422 18.93 -2.38 10.64
C TRP A 422 18.34 -3.72 11.08
N ALA A 423 17.49 -3.69 12.11
CA ALA A 423 16.64 -4.82 12.47
C ALA A 423 15.20 -4.53 12.05
N LEU A 424 14.78 -5.10 10.91
CA LEU A 424 13.42 -4.95 10.41
C LEU A 424 12.54 -6.06 11.00
N VAL A 425 11.70 -5.72 11.97
CA VAL A 425 10.79 -6.65 12.65
C VAL A 425 9.41 -6.53 12.04
N VAL A 426 8.97 -7.53 11.30
CA VAL A 426 7.71 -7.56 10.57
C VAL A 426 6.75 -8.51 11.27
N THR A 427 5.56 -8.05 11.62
CA THR A 427 4.49 -8.92 12.11
C THR A 427 3.36 -9.00 11.09
N ARG A 428 2.87 -10.21 10.80
CA ARG A 428 1.79 -10.41 9.82
C ARG A 428 0.99 -11.68 10.09
N ARG A 429 -0.18 -11.77 9.44
CA ARG A 429 -0.89 -13.05 9.26
C ARG A 429 -0.38 -13.75 7.99
N ASP A 430 -0.64 -15.05 7.86
CA ASP A 430 -0.35 -15.75 6.61
C ASP A 430 -1.46 -15.50 5.59
N ALA A 431 -1.43 -14.31 4.98
CA ALA A 431 -2.39 -13.85 4.00
C ALA A 431 -1.70 -13.56 2.64
N PRO A 432 -2.42 -13.63 1.52
CA PRO A 432 -1.86 -13.35 0.20
C PRO A 432 -1.71 -11.85 -0.10
N THR A 433 -2.21 -10.97 0.78
CA THR A 433 -2.22 -9.51 0.61
C THR A 433 -1.16 -8.84 1.48
N GLY A 434 -0.83 -7.60 1.12
CA GLY A 434 0.10 -6.74 1.85
C GLY A 434 1.57 -7.11 1.67
N TYR A 435 2.42 -6.53 2.52
CA TYR A 435 3.85 -6.75 2.48
C TYR A 435 4.24 -8.08 3.12
N ARG A 436 5.07 -8.83 2.39
CA ARG A 436 5.72 -10.05 2.85
C ARG A 436 7.21 -9.98 2.50
N PRO A 437 8.11 -10.19 3.47
CA PRO A 437 9.52 -10.40 3.17
C PRO A 437 9.70 -11.54 2.17
N ALA A 438 10.34 -11.24 1.04
CA ALA A 438 10.51 -12.16 -0.08
C ALA A 438 11.85 -11.92 -0.78
N GLY A 439 12.30 -12.90 -1.56
CA GLY A 439 13.61 -12.88 -2.23
C GLY A 439 14.73 -13.46 -1.37
N ASP A 440 15.96 -13.38 -1.89
CA ASP A 440 17.17 -13.85 -1.22
C ASP A 440 17.68 -12.79 -0.23
N LEU A 441 16.91 -12.56 0.83
CA LEU A 441 17.23 -11.56 1.86
C LEU A 441 18.29 -12.10 2.82
N THR A 442 19.44 -11.43 2.86
CA THR A 442 20.52 -11.76 3.80
C THR A 442 20.06 -11.53 5.24
N GLY A 443 20.20 -12.55 6.10
CA GLY A 443 19.81 -12.44 7.51
C GLY A 443 18.30 -12.47 7.77
N LEU A 444 17.50 -13.04 6.85
CA LEU A 444 16.07 -13.29 7.07
C LEU A 444 15.87 -14.43 8.09
N VAL A 445 15.18 -14.13 9.18
CA VAL A 445 14.76 -15.08 10.21
C VAL A 445 13.24 -15.09 10.27
N ARG A 446 12.62 -16.27 10.09
CA ARG A 446 11.17 -16.43 10.19
C ARG A 446 10.81 -17.17 11.48
N ILE A 447 9.83 -16.64 12.20
CA ILE A 447 9.21 -17.27 13.38
C ILE A 447 7.73 -17.46 13.11
N ASP A 448 7.31 -18.72 13.01
CA ASP A 448 5.89 -19.10 12.95
C ASP A 448 5.36 -19.31 14.38
N LEU A 449 4.55 -18.37 14.88
CA LEU A 449 3.96 -18.42 16.20
C LEU A 449 2.73 -19.33 16.23
N GLY A 450 2.91 -20.53 16.77
CA GLY A 450 1.82 -21.46 17.09
C GLY A 450 1.12 -21.16 18.42
N SER A 451 0.09 -21.95 18.75
CA SER A 451 -0.57 -21.91 20.07
C SER A 451 0.40 -22.20 21.22
N LEU A 452 0.16 -21.56 22.38
CA LEU A 452 0.89 -21.89 23.60
C LEU A 452 0.66 -23.36 24.00
N PRO A 453 1.72 -24.06 24.46
CA PRO A 453 1.58 -25.35 25.12
C PRO A 453 0.58 -25.28 26.29
N ALA A 454 -0.11 -26.39 26.57
CA ALA A 454 -1.13 -26.43 27.62
C ALA A 454 -0.59 -26.10 29.02
N GLU A 455 0.68 -26.43 29.28
CA GLU A 455 1.39 -26.12 30.53
C GLU A 455 1.59 -24.61 30.68
N ASP A 456 2.21 -23.97 29.69
CA ASP A 456 2.43 -22.51 29.63
C ASP A 456 1.12 -21.71 29.66
N ALA A 457 0.09 -22.21 28.95
CA ALA A 457 -1.25 -21.63 28.97
C ALA A 457 -1.89 -21.69 30.37
N GLY A 458 -1.63 -22.77 31.11
CA GLY A 458 -2.03 -22.93 32.51
C GLY A 458 -1.31 -21.96 33.42
N GLU A 459 0.01 -21.85 33.30
CA GLU A 459 0.82 -20.92 34.09
C GLU A 459 0.43 -19.46 33.83
N LEU A 460 0.20 -19.08 32.58
CA LEU A 460 -0.31 -17.76 32.22
C LEU A 460 -1.67 -17.50 32.88
N LEU A 461 -2.59 -18.46 32.81
CA LEU A 461 -3.91 -18.32 33.41
C LEU A 461 -3.85 -18.24 34.94
N GLU A 462 -2.99 -19.02 35.58
CA GLU A 462 -2.73 -18.96 37.02
C GLU A 462 -2.20 -17.58 37.41
N SER A 463 -1.24 -17.02 36.67
CA SER A 463 -0.70 -15.67 36.91
C SER A 463 -1.76 -14.58 36.86
N LEU A 464 -2.73 -14.71 35.94
CA LEU A 464 -3.84 -13.76 35.76
C LEU A 464 -4.95 -13.93 36.79
N THR A 465 -5.07 -15.10 37.41
CA THR A 465 -6.15 -15.45 38.34
C THR A 465 -5.70 -15.54 39.80
N GLN A 466 -4.45 -15.16 40.13
CA GLN A 466 -3.89 -15.22 41.51
C GLN A 466 -4.74 -14.51 42.57
N GLN A 467 -5.60 -13.56 42.17
CA GLN A 467 -6.49 -12.82 43.07
C GLN A 467 -7.91 -13.41 43.18
N SER A 468 -8.26 -14.40 42.33
CA SER A 468 -9.57 -15.05 42.25
C SER A 468 -9.51 -16.49 42.75
N ARG A 469 -10.53 -16.95 43.49
CA ARG A 469 -10.61 -18.34 43.99
C ARG A 469 -11.17 -19.27 42.91
N VAL A 470 -10.36 -19.56 41.90
CA VAL A 470 -10.75 -20.42 40.76
C VAL A 470 -10.40 -21.88 41.04
N SER A 471 -11.29 -22.81 40.73
CA SER A 471 -11.02 -24.25 40.91
C SER A 471 -10.07 -24.78 39.83
N ILE A 472 -9.25 -25.80 40.16
CA ILE A 472 -8.35 -26.48 39.20
C ILE A 472 -9.11 -27.04 37.97
N HIS A 473 -10.33 -27.54 38.18
CA HIS A 473 -11.18 -28.04 37.10
C HIS A 473 -11.62 -26.92 36.14
N SER A 474 -11.91 -25.73 36.68
CA SER A 474 -12.26 -24.54 35.90
C SER A 474 -11.05 -24.03 35.10
N LEU A 475 -9.87 -23.94 35.73
CA LEU A 475 -8.62 -23.57 35.05
C LEU A 475 -8.32 -24.53 33.88
N SER A 476 -8.42 -25.84 34.12
CA SER A 476 -8.24 -26.87 33.08
C SER A 476 -9.26 -26.74 31.94
N ALA A 477 -10.51 -26.37 32.25
CA ALA A 477 -11.53 -26.15 31.23
C ALA A 477 -11.23 -24.91 30.38
N MET A 478 -10.76 -23.83 31.00
CA MET A 478 -10.38 -22.60 30.32
C MET A 478 -9.17 -22.81 29.40
N VAL A 479 -8.13 -23.53 29.86
CA VAL A 479 -6.96 -23.87 29.04
C VAL A 479 -7.36 -24.69 27.80
N ARG A 480 -8.17 -25.75 27.99
CA ARG A 480 -8.65 -26.56 26.86
C ARG A 480 -9.46 -25.74 25.85
N ARG A 481 -10.31 -24.83 26.34
CA ARG A 481 -11.21 -24.01 25.51
C ARG A 481 -10.42 -22.96 24.75
N ALA A 482 -9.44 -22.35 25.38
CA ALA A 482 -8.56 -21.38 24.75
C ALA A 482 -7.66 -21.98 23.65
N SER A 483 -7.43 -23.30 23.68
CA SER A 483 -6.59 -24.01 22.71
C SER A 483 -5.23 -23.33 22.50
N GLY A 484 -4.66 -22.80 23.59
CA GLY A 484 -3.38 -22.10 23.60
C GLY A 484 -3.37 -20.70 22.98
N ASN A 485 -4.52 -20.08 22.69
CA ASN A 485 -4.59 -18.68 22.28
C ASN A 485 -4.45 -17.75 23.51
N PRO A 486 -3.37 -16.96 23.65
CA PRO A 486 -3.14 -16.10 24.82
C PRO A 486 -4.23 -15.05 25.03
N PHE A 487 -4.70 -14.42 23.95
CA PHE A 487 -5.77 -13.43 24.04
C PHE A 487 -7.06 -14.06 24.58
N PHE A 488 -7.42 -15.26 24.13
CA PHE A 488 -8.59 -15.96 24.65
C PHE A 488 -8.41 -16.35 26.12
N LEU A 489 -7.23 -16.82 26.53
CA LEU A 489 -6.92 -17.13 27.92
C LEU A 489 -7.13 -15.93 28.82
N MET A 490 -6.60 -14.76 28.44
CA MET A 490 -6.78 -13.51 29.18
C MET A 490 -8.25 -13.11 29.28
N ALA A 491 -9.00 -13.28 28.20
CA ALA A 491 -10.43 -12.94 28.16
C ALA A 491 -11.27 -13.88 29.04
N LEU A 492 -10.91 -15.18 29.11
CA LEU A 492 -11.51 -16.14 30.04
C LEU A 492 -11.12 -15.83 31.50
N ALA A 493 -9.85 -15.47 31.77
CA ALA A 493 -9.35 -15.15 33.12
C ALA A 493 -10.19 -14.06 33.81
N ARG A 494 -10.58 -13.02 33.06
CA ARG A 494 -11.47 -11.93 33.55
C ARG A 494 -12.86 -12.42 34.01
N ARG A 495 -13.27 -13.62 33.60
CA ARG A 495 -14.58 -14.23 33.87
C ARG A 495 -14.48 -15.48 34.75
N ALA A 496 -13.34 -15.68 35.40
CA ALA A 496 -13.06 -16.92 36.13
C ALA A 496 -14.01 -17.20 37.30
N ASP A 497 -14.71 -16.16 37.81
CA ASP A 497 -15.67 -16.27 38.89
C ASP A 497 -17.04 -16.88 38.44
N ASP A 498 -17.35 -16.94 37.13
CA ASP A 498 -18.55 -17.61 36.57
C ASP A 498 -18.15 -18.80 35.68
N ALA A 499 -17.52 -19.81 36.30
CA ALA A 499 -17.06 -21.02 35.62
C ALA A 499 -18.18 -21.85 34.95
N ALA A 500 -19.45 -21.59 35.27
CA ALA A 500 -20.59 -22.31 34.71
C ALA A 500 -20.97 -21.83 33.29
N HIS A 501 -20.57 -20.62 32.90
CA HIS A 501 -20.94 -20.00 31.61
C HIS A 501 -19.72 -19.48 30.83
N LEU A 502 -18.65 -20.28 30.76
CA LEU A 502 -17.45 -19.90 30.01
C LEU A 502 -17.74 -19.91 28.48
N PRO A 503 -17.44 -18.82 27.76
CA PRO A 503 -17.69 -18.72 26.31
C PRO A 503 -16.85 -19.72 25.50
N ASP A 504 -17.37 -20.23 24.37
CA ASP A 504 -16.74 -21.25 23.52
C ASP A 504 -15.62 -20.72 22.61
N SER A 505 -15.60 -19.42 22.32
CA SER A 505 -14.63 -18.80 21.41
C SER A 505 -14.27 -17.36 21.81
N VAL A 506 -13.16 -16.82 21.28
CA VAL A 506 -12.78 -15.41 21.46
C VAL A 506 -13.90 -14.47 21.04
N GLU A 507 -14.51 -14.75 19.89
CA GLU A 507 -15.61 -13.96 19.33
C GLU A 507 -16.80 -13.93 20.29
N SER A 508 -17.14 -15.08 20.91
CA SER A 508 -18.23 -15.13 21.89
C SER A 508 -17.94 -14.33 23.16
N VAL A 509 -16.67 -14.24 23.58
CA VAL A 509 -16.26 -13.39 24.71
C VAL A 509 -16.45 -11.91 24.37
N LEU A 510 -15.95 -11.50 23.21
CA LEU A 510 -16.02 -10.12 22.73
C LEU A 510 -17.45 -9.69 22.43
N LEU A 511 -18.28 -10.56 21.84
CA LEU A 511 -19.71 -10.34 21.66
C LEU A 511 -20.43 -10.18 23.01
N GLY A 512 -20.08 -11.00 24.01
CA GLY A 512 -20.60 -10.84 25.37
C GLY A 512 -20.21 -9.50 26.01
N ASP A 513 -18.95 -9.07 25.83
CA ASP A 513 -18.49 -7.75 26.27
C ASP A 513 -19.26 -6.62 25.58
N MET A 514 -19.50 -6.74 24.26
CA MET A 514 -20.33 -5.80 23.50
C MET A 514 -21.79 -5.79 23.96
N ASP A 515 -22.35 -6.96 24.27
CA ASP A 515 -23.74 -7.10 24.70
C ASP A 515 -23.98 -6.55 26.11
N GLY A 516 -22.93 -6.44 26.92
CA GLY A 516 -22.92 -5.71 28.19
C GLY A 516 -22.98 -4.19 28.04
N LEU A 517 -22.64 -3.65 26.86
CA LEU A 517 -22.69 -2.21 26.60
C LEU A 517 -24.12 -1.71 26.45
N GLY A 518 -24.38 -0.48 26.93
CA GLY A 518 -25.61 0.24 26.64
C GLY A 518 -25.83 0.42 25.13
N SER A 519 -27.08 0.64 24.71
CA SER A 519 -27.42 0.72 23.28
C SER A 519 -26.66 1.83 22.53
N ARG A 520 -26.36 2.94 23.21
CA ARG A 520 -25.56 4.06 22.67
C ARG A 520 -24.11 3.65 22.45
N SER A 521 -23.41 3.21 23.50
CA SER A 521 -22.00 2.85 23.44
C SER A 521 -21.73 1.66 22.51
N ARG A 522 -22.66 0.71 22.40
CA ARG A 522 -22.60 -0.37 21.40
C ARG A 522 -22.69 0.15 19.97
N THR A 523 -23.53 1.16 19.72
CA THR A 523 -23.65 1.80 18.41
C THR A 523 -22.39 2.58 18.06
N LEU A 524 -21.87 3.37 19.02
CA LEU A 524 -20.60 4.09 18.88
C LEU A 524 -19.45 3.14 18.55
N LEU A 525 -19.29 2.04 19.30
CA LEU A 525 -18.23 1.07 19.07
C LEU A 525 -18.33 0.41 17.69
N ARG A 526 -19.55 0.12 17.21
CA ARG A 526 -19.79 -0.44 15.87
C ARG A 526 -19.50 0.56 14.76
N HIS A 527 -19.85 1.83 14.93
CA HIS A 527 -19.50 2.90 13.98
C HIS A 527 -17.99 3.16 13.97
N ALA A 528 -17.33 3.17 15.13
CA ALA A 528 -15.89 3.20 15.24
C ALA A 528 -15.24 2.06 14.44
N ALA A 529 -15.79 0.84 14.56
CA ALA A 529 -15.28 -0.32 13.82
C ALA A 529 -15.42 -0.19 12.29
N VAL A 530 -16.43 0.57 11.84
CA VAL A 530 -16.66 0.94 10.43
C VAL A 530 -15.75 2.08 9.97
N LEU A 531 -15.16 2.88 10.85
CA LEU A 531 -14.14 3.89 10.50
C LEU A 531 -12.74 3.29 10.49
N GLY A 532 -12.48 2.26 11.31
CA GLY A 532 -11.26 1.48 11.24
C GLY A 532 -10.61 1.15 12.57
N THR A 533 -9.38 0.64 12.49
CA THR A 533 -8.55 0.39 13.69
C THR A 533 -8.15 1.70 14.37
N ARG A 534 -8.07 2.78 13.60
CA ARG A 534 -7.93 4.17 14.05
C ARG A 534 -9.06 4.98 13.45
N PHE A 535 -9.58 5.95 14.20
CA PHE A 535 -10.68 6.79 13.76
C PHE A 535 -10.70 8.12 14.50
N ASP A 536 -11.21 9.15 13.83
CA ASP A 536 -11.41 10.45 14.45
C ASP A 536 -12.77 10.50 15.18
N THR A 537 -12.74 10.96 16.43
CA THR A 537 -13.92 11.06 17.30
C THR A 537 -14.92 12.10 16.82
N THR A 538 -14.50 13.12 16.07
CA THR A 538 -15.38 14.12 15.44
C THR A 538 -16.23 13.48 14.35
N ILE A 539 -15.61 12.70 13.46
CA ILE A 539 -16.30 11.93 12.42
C ILE A 539 -17.26 10.92 13.06
N LEU A 540 -16.81 10.21 14.10
CA LEU A 540 -17.65 9.25 14.81
C LEU A 540 -18.86 9.90 15.49
N ALA A 541 -18.67 11.08 16.09
CA ALA A 541 -19.73 11.86 16.72
C ALA A 541 -20.80 12.28 15.71
N GLU A 542 -20.41 12.69 14.50
CA GLU A 542 -21.31 13.08 13.42
C GLU A 542 -22.13 11.90 12.86
N MET A 543 -21.59 10.68 12.89
CA MET A 543 -22.31 9.49 12.43
C MET A 543 -23.56 9.16 13.28
N VAL A 544 -23.63 9.63 14.53
CA VAL A 544 -24.70 9.29 15.47
C VAL A 544 -25.88 10.28 15.38
N PRO A 545 -27.13 9.81 15.22
CA PRO A 545 -28.30 10.68 15.19
C PRO A 545 -28.45 11.51 16.47
N GLY A 546 -28.58 12.84 16.32
CA GLY A 546 -28.74 13.79 17.43
C GLY A 546 -27.45 14.47 17.88
N GLY A 547 -26.30 14.10 17.28
CA GLY A 547 -24.98 14.62 17.65
C GLY A 547 -24.51 14.09 19.00
N THR A 548 -23.20 13.98 19.19
CA THR A 548 -22.59 13.64 20.48
C THR A 548 -21.30 14.43 20.60
N ASP A 549 -20.93 14.86 21.80
CA ASP A 549 -19.64 15.52 22.01
C ASP A 549 -18.49 14.49 21.85
N PRO A 550 -17.45 14.75 21.04
CA PRO A 550 -16.28 13.87 20.92
C PRO A 550 -15.69 13.43 22.27
N VAL A 551 -15.71 14.30 23.29
CA VAL A 551 -15.21 14.01 24.64
C VAL A 551 -16.09 12.96 25.35
N GLU A 552 -17.41 12.99 25.12
CA GLU A 552 -18.31 11.95 25.64
C GLU A 552 -18.04 10.60 24.97
N VAL A 553 -17.73 10.59 23.67
CA VAL A 553 -17.39 9.36 22.92
C VAL A 553 -16.12 8.73 23.48
N GLU A 554 -15.09 9.54 23.75
CA GLU A 554 -13.84 9.08 24.36
C GLU A 554 -14.09 8.44 25.73
N ALA A 555 -14.85 9.12 26.59
CA ALA A 555 -15.17 8.62 27.92
C ALA A 555 -15.97 7.29 27.86
N GLU A 556 -16.98 7.22 26.99
CA GLU A 556 -17.84 6.02 26.84
C GLU A 556 -17.09 4.80 26.28
N LEU A 557 -16.09 5.01 25.42
CA LEU A 557 -15.36 3.91 24.77
C LEU A 557 -13.97 3.64 25.38
N SER A 558 -13.58 4.34 26.45
CA SER A 558 -12.24 4.29 27.08
C SER A 558 -11.72 2.88 27.45
N ASP A 559 -12.63 1.94 27.72
CA ASP A 559 -12.32 0.53 27.99
C ASP A 559 -11.87 -0.24 26.73
N TYR A 560 -12.23 0.23 25.53
CA TYR A 560 -12.00 -0.46 24.24
C TYR A 560 -11.05 0.28 23.31
N VAL A 561 -10.96 1.60 23.45
CA VAL A 561 -10.10 2.46 22.64
C VAL A 561 -9.15 3.26 23.51
N ARG A 562 -8.07 3.77 22.92
CA ARG A 562 -7.10 4.64 23.58
C ARG A 562 -6.76 5.84 22.68
N PRO A 563 -6.45 7.01 23.26
CA PRO A 563 -6.06 8.18 22.48
C PRO A 563 -4.71 7.95 21.80
N VAL A 564 -4.60 8.47 20.57
CA VAL A 564 -3.35 8.55 19.81
C VAL A 564 -2.84 10.00 19.86
N VAL A 565 -3.60 10.92 19.26
CA VAL A 565 -3.31 12.35 19.24
C VAL A 565 -4.58 13.15 18.97
N GLY A 566 -4.80 14.24 19.71
CA GLY A 566 -5.98 15.08 19.53
C GLY A 566 -7.27 14.28 19.61
N THR A 567 -8.06 14.30 18.53
CA THR A 567 -9.34 13.58 18.37
C THR A 567 -9.19 12.17 17.82
N LEU A 568 -7.97 11.75 17.44
CA LEU A 568 -7.69 10.43 16.88
C LEU A 568 -7.57 9.38 17.98
N MET A 569 -8.40 8.36 17.87
CA MET A 569 -8.44 7.21 18.78
C MET A 569 -8.05 5.94 18.04
N GLU A 570 -7.55 4.95 18.78
CA GLU A 570 -7.30 3.61 18.23
C GLU A 570 -7.83 2.51 19.13
N PHE A 571 -8.26 1.41 18.52
CA PHE A 571 -8.69 0.23 19.25
C PHE A 571 -7.52 -0.36 20.04
N ARG A 572 -7.73 -0.61 21.34
CA ARG A 572 -6.75 -1.31 22.18
C ARG A 572 -6.43 -2.70 21.63
N HIS A 573 -7.43 -3.34 20.99
CA HIS A 573 -7.31 -4.64 20.37
C HIS A 573 -8.03 -4.68 19.03
N THR A 574 -7.30 -5.01 17.95
CA THR A 574 -7.85 -5.13 16.59
C THR A 574 -8.96 -6.19 16.48
N LEU A 575 -8.87 -7.28 17.24
CA LEU A 575 -9.91 -8.30 17.34
C LEU A 575 -11.27 -7.74 17.80
N MET A 576 -11.29 -6.76 18.70
CA MET A 576 -12.53 -6.13 19.14
C MET A 576 -13.22 -5.38 18.00
N ARG A 577 -12.42 -4.67 17.20
CA ARG A 577 -12.88 -3.98 15.99
C ARG A 577 -13.44 -4.99 14.99
N ASP A 578 -12.72 -6.08 14.73
CA ASP A 578 -13.11 -7.10 13.76
C ASP A 578 -14.45 -7.73 14.16
N VAL A 579 -14.61 -8.15 15.42
CA VAL A 579 -15.88 -8.69 15.94
C VAL A 579 -17.01 -7.65 15.89
N ALA A 580 -16.72 -6.40 16.24
CA ALA A 580 -17.74 -5.35 16.19
C ALA A 580 -18.21 -5.05 14.76
N TYR A 581 -17.30 -5.08 13.78
CA TYR A 581 -17.59 -4.83 12.38
C TYR A 581 -18.27 -6.04 11.71
N GLU A 582 -17.76 -7.25 11.89
CA GLU A 582 -18.34 -8.48 11.34
C GLU A 582 -19.69 -8.83 11.98
N GLY A 583 -19.89 -8.44 13.24
CA GLY A 583 -21.17 -8.57 13.95
C GLY A 583 -22.27 -7.63 13.43
N LEU A 584 -21.98 -6.70 12.51
CA LEU A 584 -22.99 -5.86 11.90
C LEU A 584 -23.78 -6.62 10.82
N PRO A 585 -25.12 -6.69 10.94
CA PRO A 585 -25.97 -7.13 9.83
C PRO A 585 -25.70 -6.30 8.57
N TYR A 586 -25.76 -6.94 7.40
CA TYR A 586 -25.46 -6.30 6.10
C TYR A 586 -26.11 -4.92 5.91
N ARG A 587 -27.40 -4.78 6.28
CA ARG A 587 -28.12 -3.50 6.18
C ARG A 587 -27.54 -2.41 7.10
N LEU A 588 -27.19 -2.75 8.34
CA LEU A 588 -26.61 -1.79 9.29
C LEU A 588 -25.17 -1.43 8.92
N ARG A 589 -24.41 -2.39 8.38
CA ARG A 589 -23.07 -2.14 7.84
C ARG A 589 -23.13 -1.12 6.69
N ARG A 590 -24.07 -1.29 5.75
CA ARG A 590 -24.29 -0.32 4.66
C ARG A 590 -24.65 1.07 5.18
N ASP A 591 -25.61 1.17 6.11
CA ASP A 591 -26.02 2.45 6.71
C ASP A 591 -24.85 3.14 7.44
N ALA A 592 -24.05 2.36 8.18
CA ALA A 592 -22.88 2.88 8.86
C ALA A 592 -21.81 3.39 7.89
N HIS A 593 -21.54 2.69 6.78
CA HIS A 593 -20.61 3.16 5.76
C HIS A 593 -21.13 4.42 5.04
N GLU A 594 -22.44 4.52 4.78
CA GLU A 594 -23.06 5.71 4.19
C GLU A 594 -22.91 6.92 5.12
N ARG A 595 -23.13 6.73 6.42
CA ARG A 595 -22.94 7.76 7.45
C ARG A 595 -21.48 8.20 7.56
N ALA A 596 -20.54 7.24 7.55
CA ALA A 596 -19.12 7.55 7.58
C ALA A 596 -18.69 8.40 6.38
N GLY A 597 -19.14 8.02 5.17
CA GLY A 597 -18.87 8.80 3.95
C GLY A 597 -19.46 10.22 4.02
N ARG A 598 -20.67 10.39 4.57
CA ARG A 598 -21.28 11.71 4.76
C ARG A 598 -20.55 12.57 5.79
N ALA A 599 -20.22 12.00 6.95
CA ALA A 599 -19.45 12.71 7.98
C ALA A 599 -18.09 13.17 7.44
N LEU A 600 -17.39 12.31 6.69
CA LEU A 600 -16.15 12.70 6.01
C LEU A 600 -16.34 13.87 5.03
N LEU A 601 -17.42 13.88 4.24
CA LEU A 601 -17.74 15.00 3.34
C LEU A 601 -18.03 16.30 4.07
N GLU A 602 -18.69 16.24 5.21
CA GLU A 602 -19.06 17.42 5.99
C GLU A 602 -17.86 17.97 6.78
N SER A 603 -16.89 17.11 7.12
CA SER A 603 -15.71 17.47 7.91
C SER A 603 -14.62 18.22 7.17
N THR A 604 -14.59 18.18 5.83
CA THR A 604 -13.53 18.82 5.03
C THR A 604 -14.07 19.62 3.86
N LEU A 605 -13.42 20.75 3.57
CA LEU A 605 -13.66 21.52 2.34
C LEU A 605 -12.87 20.96 1.15
N GLU A 606 -11.84 20.16 1.40
CA GLU A 606 -10.99 19.54 0.38
C GLU A 606 -11.35 18.06 0.24
N THR A 607 -12.48 17.78 -0.41
CA THR A 607 -13.00 16.41 -0.56
C THR A 607 -12.05 15.49 -1.33
N ASP A 608 -11.21 16.06 -2.19
CA ASP A 608 -10.23 15.31 -2.97
C ASP A 608 -9.17 14.67 -2.07
N ALA A 609 -8.83 15.29 -0.92
CA ALA A 609 -7.83 14.78 0.02
C ALA A 609 -8.25 13.48 0.71
N VAL A 610 -9.56 13.25 0.80
CA VAL A 610 -10.17 12.06 1.43
C VAL A 610 -10.90 11.18 0.41
N ALA A 611 -10.72 11.42 -0.89
CA ALA A 611 -11.45 10.74 -1.97
C ALA A 611 -11.32 9.21 -1.93
N ASP A 612 -10.17 8.69 -1.49
CA ASP A 612 -9.99 7.25 -1.33
C ASP A 612 -10.91 6.66 -0.25
N LEU A 613 -10.89 7.24 0.95
CA LEU A 613 -11.79 6.85 2.03
C LEU A 613 -13.26 7.01 1.62
N LEU A 614 -13.62 8.13 1.00
CA LEU A 614 -14.98 8.38 0.50
C LEU A 614 -15.42 7.31 -0.48
N SER A 615 -14.59 7.00 -1.48
CA SER A 615 -14.93 5.99 -2.49
C SER A 615 -15.09 4.60 -1.90
N MET A 616 -14.25 4.21 -0.92
CA MET A 616 -14.39 2.94 -0.20
C MET A 616 -15.67 2.90 0.64
N HIS A 617 -15.96 3.96 1.42
CA HIS A 617 -17.17 4.04 2.24
C HIS A 617 -18.44 4.01 1.38
N PHE A 618 -18.52 4.81 0.32
CA PHE A 618 -19.68 4.82 -0.56
C PHE A 618 -19.82 3.52 -1.35
N HIS A 619 -18.71 2.89 -1.75
CA HIS A 619 -18.75 1.58 -2.39
C HIS A 619 -19.32 0.52 -1.42
N ALA A 620 -18.84 0.47 -0.18
CA ALA A 620 -19.35 -0.45 0.84
C ALA A 620 -20.80 -0.16 1.26
N ALA A 621 -21.27 1.09 1.14
CA ALA A 621 -22.66 1.48 1.29
C ALA A 621 -23.55 1.09 0.09
N ALA A 622 -22.93 0.68 -1.03
CA ALA A 622 -23.55 0.56 -2.35
C ALA A 622 -24.25 1.87 -2.79
N ALA A 623 -23.63 3.00 -2.46
CA ALA A 623 -23.92 4.32 -2.99
C ALA A 623 -23.13 4.53 -4.30
N TYR A 624 -23.56 3.77 -5.32
CA TYR A 624 -23.14 3.77 -6.74
C TYR A 624 -22.42 5.03 -7.22
N ASP A 625 -23.20 6.10 -7.27
CA ASP A 625 -22.85 7.38 -7.91
C ASP A 625 -21.64 8.06 -7.24
N GLN A 626 -21.68 8.11 -5.91
CA GLN A 626 -20.60 8.70 -5.10
C GLN A 626 -19.35 7.82 -5.14
N ALA A 627 -19.51 6.50 -5.08
CA ALA A 627 -18.40 5.55 -5.19
C ALA A 627 -17.66 5.72 -6.52
N TRP A 628 -18.39 5.78 -7.65
CA TRP A 628 -17.84 6.05 -8.98
C TRP A 628 -17.05 7.36 -9.00
N THR A 629 -17.66 8.45 -8.53
CA THR A 629 -17.07 9.79 -8.60
C THR A 629 -15.77 9.89 -7.81
N TYR A 630 -15.80 9.52 -6.54
CA TYR A 630 -14.62 9.63 -5.68
C TYR A 630 -13.54 8.60 -6.02
N ALA A 631 -13.90 7.45 -6.58
CA ALA A 631 -12.91 6.45 -7.00
C ALA A 631 -12.07 6.94 -8.19
N LEU A 632 -12.67 7.69 -9.11
CA LEU A 632 -11.91 8.32 -10.21
C LEU A 632 -10.94 9.39 -9.71
N VAL A 633 -11.38 10.22 -8.76
CA VAL A 633 -10.54 11.26 -8.13
C VAL A 633 -9.39 10.62 -7.36
N ALA A 634 -9.69 9.62 -6.52
CA ALA A 634 -8.69 8.88 -5.75
C ALA A 634 -7.64 8.21 -6.66
N GLY A 635 -8.09 7.57 -7.75
CA GLY A 635 -7.19 6.95 -8.72
C GLY A 635 -6.29 7.95 -9.44
N GLY A 636 -6.81 9.14 -9.77
CA GLY A 636 -6.03 10.24 -10.33
C GLY A 636 -4.93 10.71 -9.37
N ARG A 637 -5.31 11.02 -8.13
CA ARG A 637 -4.36 11.45 -7.09
C ARG A 637 -3.29 10.40 -6.79
N ALA A 638 -3.68 9.13 -6.67
CA ALA A 638 -2.72 8.04 -6.47
C ALA A 638 -1.75 7.91 -7.66
N SER A 639 -2.22 8.15 -8.89
CA SER A 639 -1.35 8.17 -10.07
C SER A 639 -0.36 9.33 -10.04
N GLU A 640 -0.77 10.51 -9.56
CA GLU A 640 0.07 11.71 -9.40
C GLU A 640 1.16 11.53 -8.33
N THR A 641 0.90 10.72 -7.30
CA THR A 641 1.89 10.36 -6.26
C THR A 641 2.65 9.08 -6.57
N TYR A 642 2.51 8.54 -7.80
CA TYR A 642 3.18 7.34 -8.29
C TYR A 642 2.77 6.03 -7.58
N ALA A 643 1.67 6.05 -6.83
CA ALA A 643 1.05 4.91 -6.15
C ALA A 643 0.13 4.13 -7.11
N TYR A 644 0.75 3.51 -8.11
CA TYR A 644 0.02 2.90 -9.22
C TYR A 644 -0.78 1.64 -8.85
N GLY A 645 -0.39 0.93 -7.79
CA GLY A 645 -1.17 -0.20 -7.25
C GLY A 645 -2.51 0.27 -6.69
N GLU A 646 -2.45 1.26 -5.80
CA GLU A 646 -3.62 1.89 -5.17
C GLU A 646 -4.49 2.62 -6.20
N ALA A 647 -3.86 3.26 -7.20
CA ALA A 647 -4.59 3.85 -8.33
C ALA A 647 -5.40 2.80 -9.09
N ALA A 648 -4.83 1.61 -9.33
CA ALA A 648 -5.53 0.51 -9.96
C ALA A 648 -6.72 0.03 -9.10
N ASP A 649 -6.55 -0.09 -7.79
CA ASP A 649 -7.63 -0.48 -6.86
C ASP A 649 -8.77 0.56 -6.83
N CYS A 650 -8.44 1.85 -6.91
CA CYS A 650 -9.42 2.93 -7.06
C CYS A 650 -10.19 2.79 -8.39
N TYR A 651 -9.48 2.67 -9.53
CA TYR A 651 -10.16 2.53 -10.81
C TYR A 651 -10.94 1.22 -10.95
N GLU A 652 -10.53 0.14 -10.28
CA GLU A 652 -11.26 -1.12 -10.20
C GLU A 652 -12.59 -0.93 -9.46
N ARG A 653 -12.59 -0.25 -8.30
CA ARG A 653 -13.82 0.15 -7.60
C ARG A 653 -14.73 1.03 -8.46
N ALA A 654 -14.15 1.95 -9.24
CA ALA A 654 -14.93 2.79 -10.15
C ALA A 654 -15.65 1.92 -11.21
N VAL A 655 -14.92 1.06 -11.93
CA VAL A 655 -15.56 0.22 -12.97
C VAL A 655 -16.52 -0.82 -12.41
N GLU A 656 -16.36 -1.25 -11.16
CA GLU A 656 -17.34 -2.08 -10.45
C GLU A 656 -18.61 -1.28 -10.14
N ALA A 657 -18.48 -0.08 -9.57
CA ALA A 657 -19.61 0.83 -9.31
C ALA A 657 -20.40 1.13 -10.60
N ALA A 658 -19.71 1.32 -11.72
CA ALA A 658 -20.32 1.56 -13.01
C ALA A 658 -21.27 0.43 -13.49
N THR A 659 -21.08 -0.81 -13.02
CA THR A 659 -21.99 -1.92 -13.37
C THR A 659 -23.40 -1.75 -12.79
N HIS A 660 -23.54 -0.88 -11.79
CA HIS A 660 -24.80 -0.55 -11.12
C HIS A 660 -25.41 0.79 -11.57
N LEU A 661 -24.75 1.50 -12.49
CA LEU A 661 -25.14 2.83 -12.98
C LEU A 661 -25.39 2.79 -14.49
N PRO A 662 -26.51 2.24 -14.96
CA PRO A 662 -26.82 2.09 -16.39
C PRO A 662 -26.95 3.43 -17.15
N GLU A 663 -27.11 4.54 -16.42
CA GLU A 663 -27.16 5.90 -16.95
C GLU A 663 -25.78 6.46 -17.36
N LEU A 664 -24.68 5.85 -16.90
CA LEU A 664 -23.34 6.28 -17.29
C LEU A 664 -23.11 6.04 -18.80
N SER A 665 -22.46 7.00 -19.44
CA SER A 665 -22.10 6.86 -20.84
C SER A 665 -21.08 5.73 -21.05
N PRO A 666 -21.17 4.92 -22.12
CA PRO A 666 -20.13 3.95 -22.45
C PRO A 666 -18.73 4.58 -22.58
N ALA A 667 -18.65 5.83 -23.02
CA ALA A 667 -17.41 6.59 -23.14
C ALA A 667 -16.75 6.87 -21.79
N SER A 668 -17.50 7.25 -20.75
CA SER A 668 -16.96 7.50 -19.41
C SER A 668 -16.47 6.20 -18.76
N VAL A 669 -17.22 5.10 -18.89
CA VAL A 669 -16.79 3.78 -18.41
C VAL A 669 -15.56 3.28 -19.19
N SER A 670 -15.51 3.52 -20.50
CA SER A 670 -14.32 3.24 -21.33
C SER A 670 -13.09 4.01 -20.84
N ALA A 671 -13.23 5.28 -20.46
CA ALA A 671 -12.15 6.08 -19.90
C ALA A 671 -11.63 5.51 -18.57
N ALA A 672 -12.52 5.12 -17.66
CA ALA A 672 -12.13 4.50 -16.39
C ALA A 672 -11.35 3.19 -16.60
N TYR A 673 -11.78 2.33 -17.53
CA TYR A 673 -11.02 1.13 -17.88
C TYR A 673 -9.67 1.43 -18.55
N ALA A 674 -9.55 2.54 -19.30
CA ALA A 674 -8.28 2.95 -19.87
C ALA A 674 -7.30 3.40 -18.77
N SER A 675 -7.75 4.22 -17.81
CA SER A 675 -6.96 4.63 -16.65
C SER A 675 -6.57 3.43 -15.77
N LEU A 676 -7.46 2.45 -15.57
CA LEU A 676 -7.12 1.18 -14.92
C LEU A 676 -6.02 0.43 -15.67
N GLY A 677 -6.07 0.43 -17.01
CA GLY A 677 -5.04 -0.17 -17.86
C GLY A 677 -3.69 0.51 -17.73
N GLU A 678 -3.68 1.85 -17.70
CA GLU A 678 -2.48 2.66 -17.51
C GLU A 678 -1.87 2.46 -16.12
N ALA A 679 -2.67 2.55 -15.05
CA ALA A 679 -2.22 2.31 -13.68
C ALA A 679 -1.62 0.91 -13.53
N ARG A 680 -2.31 -0.14 -14.02
CA ARG A 680 -1.79 -1.52 -14.00
C ARG A 680 -0.51 -1.67 -14.82
N GLN A 681 -0.39 -0.97 -15.95
CA GLN A 681 0.84 -0.98 -16.74
C GLN A 681 2.01 -0.37 -15.95
N MET A 682 1.78 0.75 -15.29
CA MET A 682 2.79 1.45 -14.49
C MET A 682 3.17 0.69 -13.22
N ALA A 683 2.22 -0.08 -12.65
CA ALA A 683 2.47 -1.04 -11.57
C ALA A 683 3.10 -2.37 -12.06
N GLY A 684 3.44 -2.51 -13.34
CA GLY A 684 4.06 -3.72 -13.89
C GLY A 684 3.10 -4.90 -14.16
N LEU A 685 1.80 -4.75 -13.87
CA LEU A 685 0.74 -5.75 -14.02
C LEU A 685 0.24 -5.88 -15.48
N SER A 686 1.14 -6.30 -16.38
CA SER A 686 0.92 -6.33 -17.84
C SER A 686 -0.32 -7.11 -18.29
N VAL A 687 -0.64 -8.24 -17.65
CA VAL A 687 -1.81 -9.07 -18.01
C VAL A 687 -3.11 -8.35 -17.67
N GLY A 688 -3.20 -7.76 -16.47
CA GLY A 688 -4.34 -6.97 -16.02
C GLY A 688 -4.54 -5.70 -16.84
N ALA A 689 -3.45 -5.05 -17.23
CA ALA A 689 -3.48 -3.87 -18.11
C ALA A 689 -4.11 -4.18 -19.48
N ILE A 690 -3.66 -5.25 -20.14
CA ILE A 690 -4.24 -5.71 -21.43
C ILE A 690 -5.73 -6.04 -21.28
N ALA A 691 -6.14 -6.67 -20.16
CA ALA A 691 -7.54 -6.98 -19.92
C ALA A 691 -8.40 -5.71 -19.76
N ALA A 692 -7.89 -4.69 -19.06
CA ALA A 692 -8.55 -3.41 -18.88
C ALA A 692 -8.67 -2.63 -20.21
N PHE A 693 -7.60 -2.52 -21.00
CA PHE A 693 -7.67 -1.87 -22.33
C PHE A 693 -8.65 -2.58 -23.28
N ARG A 694 -8.72 -3.92 -23.21
CA ARG A 694 -9.70 -4.68 -24.00
C ARG A 694 -11.15 -4.35 -23.60
N LYS A 695 -11.42 -4.19 -22.31
CA LYS A 695 -12.74 -3.77 -21.80
C LYS A 695 -13.05 -2.33 -22.22
N ALA A 696 -12.10 -1.41 -22.05
CA ALA A 696 -12.22 -0.03 -22.53
C ALA A 696 -12.58 0.03 -24.03
N ARG A 697 -11.95 -0.82 -24.84
CA ARG A 697 -12.17 -0.85 -26.30
C ARG A 697 -13.55 -1.39 -26.68
N GLY A 698 -14.07 -2.37 -25.94
CA GLY A 698 -15.43 -2.88 -26.14
C GLY A 698 -16.51 -1.86 -25.81
N LEU A 699 -16.21 -0.89 -24.93
CA LEU A 699 -17.13 0.19 -24.56
C LEU A 699 -16.97 1.45 -25.42
N ALA A 700 -15.91 1.55 -26.20
CA ALA A 700 -15.68 2.62 -27.18
C ALA A 700 -16.32 2.31 -28.56
N GLU A 701 -17.39 1.51 -28.61
CA GLU A 701 -18.09 1.22 -29.87
C GLU A 701 -18.64 2.51 -30.49
N GLY A 702 -18.43 2.67 -31.81
CA GLY A 702 -18.77 3.88 -32.56
C GLY A 702 -17.66 4.93 -32.61
N ASP A 703 -16.59 4.80 -31.82
CA ASP A 703 -15.40 5.66 -31.87
C ASP A 703 -14.18 4.85 -32.35
N ALA A 704 -14.03 4.76 -33.68
CA ALA A 704 -12.95 4.01 -34.31
C ALA A 704 -11.56 4.49 -33.90
N VAL A 705 -11.39 5.80 -33.66
CA VAL A 705 -10.10 6.41 -33.32
C VAL A 705 -9.68 6.00 -31.90
N ARG A 706 -10.61 6.10 -30.93
CA ARG A 706 -10.37 5.62 -29.57
C ARG A 706 -10.12 4.12 -29.51
N GLN A 707 -10.87 3.33 -30.28
CA GLN A 707 -10.64 1.87 -30.35
C GLN A 707 -9.26 1.53 -30.91
N ALA A 708 -8.79 2.27 -31.91
CA ALA A 708 -7.44 2.14 -32.42
C ALA A 708 -6.41 2.55 -31.35
N GLY A 709 -6.57 3.70 -30.70
CA GLY A 709 -5.69 4.14 -29.61
C GLY A 709 -5.49 3.06 -28.52
N LEU A 710 -6.56 2.40 -28.10
CA LEU A 710 -6.48 1.31 -27.11
C LEU A 710 -5.78 0.05 -27.65
N LEU A 711 -5.93 -0.28 -28.94
CA LEU A 711 -5.15 -1.35 -29.57
C LEU A 711 -3.65 -1.01 -29.65
N HIS A 712 -3.32 0.26 -29.80
CA HIS A 712 -1.93 0.73 -29.76
C HIS A 712 -1.32 0.52 -28.36
N GLU A 713 -2.03 0.86 -27.29
CA GLU A 713 -1.56 0.59 -25.91
C GLU A 713 -1.41 -0.91 -25.63
N GLU A 714 -2.38 -1.75 -26.05
CA GLU A 714 -2.24 -3.21 -26.00
C GLU A 714 -0.98 -3.68 -26.76
N ALA A 715 -0.75 -3.15 -27.97
CA ALA A 715 0.39 -3.52 -28.81
C ALA A 715 1.73 -3.12 -28.18
N ARG A 716 1.84 -1.95 -27.53
CA ARG A 716 3.06 -1.50 -26.84
C ARG A 716 3.48 -2.47 -25.73
N ILE A 717 2.53 -2.98 -24.94
CA ILE A 717 2.81 -4.01 -23.93
C ILE A 717 3.29 -5.30 -24.59
N VAL A 718 2.60 -5.76 -25.63
CA VAL A 718 2.91 -7.00 -26.33
C VAL A 718 4.28 -6.97 -27.03
N VAL A 719 4.70 -5.80 -27.54
CA VAL A 719 6.07 -5.58 -28.08
C VAL A 719 7.12 -5.74 -26.98
N ARG A 720 6.92 -5.14 -25.80
CA ARG A 720 7.85 -5.29 -24.66
C ARG A 720 7.97 -6.74 -24.19
N LEU A 721 6.90 -7.52 -24.31
CA LEU A 721 6.91 -8.96 -24.01
C LEU A 721 7.53 -9.83 -25.13
N GLY A 722 8.10 -9.23 -26.19
CA GLY A 722 8.73 -9.94 -27.32
C GLY A 722 7.75 -10.67 -28.25
N ARG A 723 6.43 -10.48 -28.09
CA ARG A 723 5.40 -11.22 -28.85
C ARG A 723 5.06 -10.54 -30.17
N PHE A 724 6.06 -10.34 -31.02
CA PHE A 724 5.96 -9.54 -32.25
C PHE A 724 4.81 -9.91 -33.20
N PRO A 725 4.52 -11.21 -33.50
CA PRO A 725 3.39 -11.55 -34.38
C PRO A 725 2.04 -11.11 -33.81
N GLN A 726 1.87 -11.13 -32.50
CA GLN A 726 0.65 -10.67 -31.84
C GLN A 726 0.56 -9.15 -31.89
N ALA A 727 1.65 -8.42 -31.63
CA ALA A 727 1.69 -6.98 -31.72
C ALA A 727 1.31 -6.48 -33.12
N LEU A 728 1.90 -7.07 -34.18
CA LEU A 728 1.57 -6.72 -35.56
C LEU A 728 0.09 -6.93 -35.89
N ARG A 729 -0.54 -8.01 -35.38
CA ARG A 729 -1.99 -8.23 -35.57
C ARG A 729 -2.84 -7.14 -34.91
N LEU A 730 -2.47 -6.72 -33.69
CA LEU A 730 -3.17 -5.64 -32.99
C LEU A 730 -3.04 -4.31 -33.75
N ILE A 731 -1.83 -3.98 -34.18
CA ILE A 731 -1.54 -2.77 -34.95
C ILE A 731 -2.30 -2.76 -36.28
N THR A 732 -2.24 -3.85 -37.06
CA THR A 732 -2.97 -3.95 -38.34
C THR A 732 -4.48 -3.86 -38.14
N ARG A 733 -5.03 -4.46 -37.09
CA ARG A 733 -6.45 -4.32 -36.75
C ARG A 733 -6.81 -2.86 -36.44
N GLY A 734 -5.98 -2.18 -35.66
CA GLY A 734 -6.18 -0.77 -35.30
C GLY A 734 -6.18 0.13 -36.52
N LEU A 735 -5.17 -0.01 -37.39
CA LEU A 735 -5.08 0.72 -38.66
C LEU A 735 -6.29 0.46 -39.56
N GLY A 736 -6.82 -0.76 -39.59
CA GLY A 736 -8.02 -1.11 -40.35
C GLY A 736 -9.31 -0.47 -39.81
N LEU A 737 -9.43 -0.29 -38.48
CA LEU A 737 -10.59 0.39 -37.88
C LEU A 737 -10.69 1.86 -38.29
N ILE A 738 -9.53 2.51 -38.37
CA ILE A 738 -9.44 3.92 -38.76
C ILE A 738 -9.13 4.08 -40.23
N ASP A 739 -9.30 3.07 -41.10
CA ASP A 739 -9.09 3.28 -42.53
C ASP A 739 -10.13 4.26 -43.10
N GLY A 740 -9.67 5.23 -43.90
CA GLY A 740 -10.54 6.28 -44.46
C GLY A 740 -11.15 7.31 -43.48
N VAL A 741 -10.88 7.24 -42.17
CA VAL A 741 -11.38 8.21 -41.16
C VAL A 741 -10.54 9.50 -41.17
N PRO A 742 -11.06 10.65 -41.63
CA PRO A 742 -10.25 11.87 -41.72
C PRO A 742 -10.04 12.52 -40.34
N GLY A 743 -9.00 13.31 -40.20
CA GLY A 743 -8.80 14.22 -39.07
C GLY A 743 -7.50 14.02 -38.30
N PRO A 744 -7.04 15.06 -37.60
CA PRO A 744 -5.71 15.08 -36.98
C PRO A 744 -5.52 14.00 -35.92
N GLU A 745 -6.56 13.63 -35.17
CA GLU A 745 -6.48 12.57 -34.17
C GLU A 745 -6.36 11.17 -34.79
N ALA A 746 -7.09 10.91 -35.88
CA ALA A 746 -6.97 9.67 -36.63
C ALA A 746 -5.57 9.55 -37.25
N ASP A 747 -5.06 10.62 -37.87
CA ASP A 747 -3.72 10.66 -38.46
C ASP A 747 -2.62 10.49 -37.40
N ARG A 748 -2.73 11.15 -36.25
CA ARG A 748 -1.82 10.93 -35.11
C ARG A 748 -1.80 9.47 -34.66
N THR A 749 -2.97 8.83 -34.59
CA THR A 749 -3.09 7.42 -34.19
C THR A 749 -2.48 6.50 -35.24
N ARG A 750 -2.74 6.75 -36.54
CA ARG A 750 -2.09 6.02 -37.65
C ARG A 750 -0.57 6.16 -37.58
N ALA A 751 -0.08 7.38 -37.35
CA ALA A 751 1.34 7.69 -37.26
C ALA A 751 2.04 6.86 -36.17
N ARG A 752 1.52 6.88 -34.95
CA ARG A 752 2.05 6.11 -33.81
C ARG A 752 2.03 4.61 -34.09
N MET A 753 0.91 4.09 -34.61
CA MET A 753 0.79 2.68 -34.99
C MET A 753 1.77 2.25 -36.07
N ALA A 754 1.94 3.07 -37.11
CA ALA A 754 2.84 2.78 -38.21
C ALA A 754 4.31 2.81 -37.80
N ALA A 755 4.70 3.76 -36.94
CA ALA A 755 6.02 3.77 -36.33
C ALA A 755 6.26 2.53 -35.46
N GLN A 756 5.29 2.13 -34.63
CA GLN A 756 5.40 0.89 -33.84
C GLN A 756 5.49 -0.35 -34.74
N TYR A 757 4.76 -0.39 -35.86
CA TYR A 757 4.87 -1.47 -36.84
C TYR A 757 6.27 -1.52 -37.44
N GLY A 758 6.78 -0.36 -37.87
CA GLY A 758 8.12 -0.23 -38.43
C GLY A 758 9.20 -0.67 -37.45
N PHE A 759 9.10 -0.26 -36.18
CA PHE A 759 9.99 -0.69 -35.11
C PHE A 759 9.99 -2.22 -34.92
N VAL A 760 8.81 -2.86 -34.91
CA VAL A 760 8.75 -4.33 -34.84
C VAL A 760 9.39 -4.99 -36.07
N ARG A 761 9.26 -4.41 -37.27
CA ARG A 761 9.93 -4.92 -38.47
C ARG A 761 11.45 -4.72 -38.42
N HIS A 762 11.91 -3.62 -37.85
CA HIS A 762 13.32 -3.37 -37.57
C HIS A 762 13.89 -4.46 -36.65
N LEU A 763 13.23 -4.75 -35.51
CA LEU A 763 13.63 -5.83 -34.60
C LEU A 763 13.64 -7.23 -35.24
N GLN A 764 12.84 -7.44 -36.30
CA GLN A 764 12.83 -8.68 -37.08
C GLN A 764 13.88 -8.73 -38.20
N GLY A 765 14.76 -7.73 -38.32
CA GLY A 765 15.75 -7.61 -39.40
C GLY A 765 15.14 -7.27 -40.77
N ARG A 766 13.89 -6.79 -40.82
CA ARG A 766 13.16 -6.46 -42.05
C ARG A 766 13.23 -4.96 -42.34
N GLY A 767 14.44 -4.44 -42.55
CA GLY A 767 14.69 -3.00 -42.70
C GLY A 767 13.87 -2.31 -43.80
N ARG A 768 13.67 -2.95 -44.96
CA ARG A 768 12.83 -2.38 -46.05
C ARG A 768 11.37 -2.21 -45.65
N ASP A 769 10.80 -3.20 -44.96
CA ASP A 769 9.43 -3.11 -44.44
C ASP A 769 9.34 -2.03 -43.35
N ALA A 770 10.38 -1.91 -42.51
CA ALA A 770 10.45 -0.88 -41.47
C ALA A 770 10.40 0.53 -42.06
N VAL A 771 11.24 0.81 -43.07
CA VAL A 771 11.24 2.11 -43.79
C VAL A 771 9.87 2.40 -44.41
N LEU A 772 9.26 1.41 -45.08
CA LEU A 772 7.94 1.60 -45.70
C LEU A 772 6.88 2.04 -44.68
N TRP A 773 6.83 1.38 -43.52
CA TRP A 773 5.83 1.69 -42.50
C TRP A 773 6.12 2.99 -41.77
N CYS A 774 7.38 3.25 -41.41
CA CYS A 774 7.75 4.52 -40.79
C CYS A 774 7.56 5.72 -41.73
N ALA A 775 7.78 5.58 -43.04
CA ALA A 775 7.53 6.64 -44.02
C ALA A 775 6.04 6.99 -44.13
N ARG A 776 5.16 5.97 -44.13
CA ARG A 776 3.71 6.21 -44.02
C ARG A 776 3.35 6.90 -42.70
N GLY A 777 3.96 6.44 -41.60
CA GLY A 777 3.80 7.04 -40.28
C GLY A 777 4.16 8.53 -40.25
N ALA A 778 5.30 8.89 -40.85
CA ALA A 778 5.77 10.26 -40.96
C ALA A 778 4.80 11.14 -41.77
N ALA A 779 4.29 10.64 -42.90
CA ALA A 779 3.30 11.38 -43.69
C ALA A 779 2.00 11.66 -42.91
N TRP A 780 1.52 10.67 -42.12
CA TRP A 780 0.38 10.88 -41.23
C TRP A 780 0.70 11.84 -40.08
N ALA A 781 1.92 11.79 -39.52
CA ALA A 781 2.33 12.73 -38.49
C ALA A 781 2.37 14.17 -39.01
N GLU A 782 2.95 14.40 -40.21
CA GLU A 782 2.95 15.70 -40.89
C GLU A 782 1.52 16.20 -41.10
N ALA A 783 0.61 15.35 -41.59
CA ALA A 783 -0.80 15.69 -41.80
C ALA A 783 -1.56 16.01 -40.50
N SER A 784 -1.20 15.34 -39.39
CA SER A 784 -1.85 15.55 -38.10
C SER A 784 -1.50 16.89 -37.43
N GLY A 785 -0.36 17.49 -37.80
CA GLY A 785 0.21 18.65 -37.12
C GLY A 785 0.75 18.37 -35.71
N ASP A 786 0.71 17.11 -35.24
CA ASP A 786 1.21 16.73 -33.91
C ASP A 786 2.74 16.61 -33.93
N ARG A 787 3.41 17.57 -33.28
CA ARG A 787 4.87 17.68 -33.27
C ARG A 787 5.54 16.48 -32.58
N ALA A 788 4.92 15.92 -31.54
CA ALA A 788 5.46 14.77 -30.82
C ALA A 788 5.36 13.48 -31.65
N ALA A 789 4.23 13.26 -32.32
CA ALA A 789 4.08 12.16 -33.27
C ALA A 789 5.07 12.30 -34.44
N LEU A 790 5.33 13.52 -34.90
CA LEU A 790 6.30 13.81 -35.95
C LEU A 790 7.74 13.50 -35.50
N ALA A 791 8.14 13.96 -34.32
CA ALA A 791 9.46 13.66 -33.75
C ALA A 791 9.69 12.15 -33.61
N TYR A 792 8.71 11.44 -33.05
CA TYR A 792 8.75 9.99 -32.86
C TYR A 792 8.87 9.23 -34.18
N THR A 793 8.03 9.56 -35.16
CA THR A 793 8.01 8.87 -36.45
C THR A 793 9.25 9.15 -37.29
N TYR A 794 9.77 10.38 -37.28
CA TYR A 794 11.05 10.71 -37.93
C TYR A 794 12.23 9.98 -37.32
N ASN A 795 12.31 9.89 -35.99
CA ASN A 795 13.38 9.12 -35.34
C ASN A 795 13.28 7.62 -35.71
N ALA A 796 12.06 7.05 -35.67
CA ALA A 796 11.84 5.66 -36.05
C ALA A 796 12.16 5.40 -37.54
N LEU A 797 11.85 6.36 -38.42
CA LEU A 797 12.18 6.30 -39.85
C LEU A 797 13.69 6.34 -40.07
N HIS A 798 14.39 7.24 -39.40
CA HIS A 798 15.84 7.36 -39.45
C HIS A 798 16.52 6.04 -39.00
N LEU A 799 16.13 5.51 -37.84
CA LEU A 799 16.61 4.21 -37.35
C LEU A 799 16.34 3.07 -38.37
N SER A 800 15.16 3.10 -39.01
CA SER A 800 14.80 2.10 -40.03
C SER A 800 15.66 2.20 -41.29
N HIS A 801 16.07 3.41 -41.68
CA HIS A 801 16.98 3.61 -42.82
C HIS A 801 18.35 2.99 -42.55
N GLY A 802 18.94 3.23 -41.37
CA GLY A 802 20.24 2.67 -40.99
C GLY A 802 20.27 1.13 -40.98
N ALA A 803 19.13 0.48 -40.71
CA ALA A 803 18.98 -0.97 -40.76
C ALA A 803 18.56 -1.51 -42.15
N SER A 804 18.57 -0.70 -43.20
CA SER A 804 18.07 -1.05 -44.53
C SER A 804 19.06 -0.70 -45.65
N THR A 805 18.81 -1.22 -46.85
CA THR A 805 19.52 -0.79 -48.07
C THR A 805 18.88 0.44 -48.72
N VAL A 806 17.83 1.03 -48.12
CA VAL A 806 17.07 2.13 -48.71
C VAL A 806 17.74 3.43 -48.29
N ARG A 807 18.19 4.21 -49.27
CA ARG A 807 18.82 5.51 -49.02
C ARG A 807 17.84 6.46 -48.35
N GLU A 808 18.31 7.16 -47.34
CA GLU A 808 17.56 8.23 -46.67
C GLU A 808 17.53 9.48 -47.57
N GLU A 809 16.33 10.01 -47.83
CA GLU A 809 16.12 11.13 -48.78
C GLU A 809 16.16 12.51 -48.10
N ARG A 810 15.82 12.56 -46.80
CA ARG A 810 15.82 13.76 -45.95
C ARG A 810 16.58 13.43 -44.67
N PRO A 811 17.21 14.39 -43.98
CA PRO A 811 17.92 14.11 -42.73
C PRO A 811 16.92 13.91 -41.57
N TYR A 812 16.16 12.81 -41.56
CA TYR A 812 15.04 12.61 -40.64
C TYR A 812 15.50 12.58 -39.19
N GLY A 813 16.68 12.01 -38.89
CA GLY A 813 17.27 12.07 -37.55
C GLY A 813 17.46 13.52 -37.06
N ARG A 814 18.05 14.40 -37.86
CA ARG A 814 18.22 15.82 -37.48
C ARG A 814 16.90 16.57 -37.35
N LEU A 815 15.93 16.26 -38.21
CA LEU A 815 14.58 16.83 -38.12
C LEU A 815 13.83 16.34 -36.87
N ALA A 816 14.04 15.09 -36.46
CA ALA A 816 13.51 14.54 -35.21
C ALA A 816 14.16 15.20 -33.99
N LEU A 817 15.48 15.35 -33.99
CA LEU A 817 16.20 16.01 -32.89
C LEU A 817 15.70 17.45 -32.68
N ALA A 818 15.60 18.24 -33.75
CA ALA A 818 15.06 19.60 -33.67
C ALA A 818 13.61 19.63 -33.14
N ALA A 819 12.80 18.63 -33.51
CA ALA A 819 11.44 18.50 -33.00
C ALA A 819 11.40 18.18 -31.50
N TYR A 820 12.27 17.29 -31.02
CA TYR A 820 12.36 16.98 -29.60
C TYR A 820 12.97 18.14 -28.78
N GLU A 821 13.87 18.93 -29.36
CA GLU A 821 14.40 20.16 -28.74
C GLU A 821 13.31 21.24 -28.59
N GLU A 822 12.46 21.41 -29.61
CA GLU A 822 11.29 22.32 -29.53
C GLU A 822 10.25 21.88 -28.49
N LEU A 823 10.11 20.56 -28.28
CA LEU A 823 9.18 19.97 -27.32
C LEU A 823 9.73 19.88 -25.89
N ASP A 824 11.01 20.21 -25.69
CA ASP A 824 11.76 19.95 -24.46
C ASP A 824 11.70 18.46 -24.03
N ASP A 825 11.57 17.54 -24.99
CA ASP A 825 11.57 16.09 -24.75
C ASP A 825 13.00 15.57 -24.69
N LEU A 826 13.61 15.68 -23.51
CA LEU A 826 14.98 15.25 -23.25
C LEU A 826 15.21 13.78 -23.64
N ARG A 827 14.29 12.87 -23.30
CA ARG A 827 14.46 11.46 -23.61
C ARG A 827 14.42 11.19 -25.12
N GLY A 828 13.52 11.86 -25.83
CA GLY A 828 13.48 11.86 -27.29
C GLY A 828 14.77 12.40 -27.92
N GLN A 829 15.33 13.48 -27.38
CA GLN A 829 16.63 14.03 -27.81
C GLN A 829 17.75 13.01 -27.64
N ALA A 830 17.85 12.34 -26.48
CA ALA A 830 18.89 11.35 -26.20
C ALA A 830 18.82 10.14 -27.14
N LEU A 831 17.63 9.57 -27.33
CA LEU A 831 17.40 8.46 -28.27
C LEU A 831 17.79 8.84 -29.70
N CYS A 832 17.48 10.08 -30.12
CA CYS A 832 17.83 10.56 -31.44
C CYS A 832 19.34 10.81 -31.60
N LEU A 833 19.98 11.38 -30.58
CA LEU A 833 21.43 11.60 -30.54
C LEU A 833 22.21 10.28 -30.62
N GLY A 834 21.79 9.24 -29.88
CA GLY A 834 22.40 7.91 -29.97
C GLY A 834 22.32 7.32 -31.38
N ASN A 835 21.16 7.42 -32.03
CA ASN A 835 21.00 6.97 -33.42
C ASN A 835 21.89 7.74 -34.41
N LEU A 836 21.94 9.08 -34.31
CA LEU A 836 22.80 9.92 -35.13
C LEU A 836 24.30 9.65 -34.88
N ALA A 837 24.67 9.32 -33.65
CA ALA A 837 26.04 8.96 -33.29
C ALA A 837 26.48 7.64 -33.93
N ILE A 838 25.57 6.66 -34.05
CA ILE A 838 25.85 5.40 -34.76
C ILE A 838 26.15 5.66 -36.25
N ASP A 839 25.43 6.59 -36.89
CA ASP A 839 25.71 6.97 -38.28
C ASP A 839 27.08 7.63 -38.45
N ASP A 840 27.45 8.51 -37.52
CA ASP A 840 28.77 9.13 -37.50
C ASP A 840 29.87 8.10 -37.22
N TYR A 841 29.63 7.14 -36.33
CA TYR A 841 30.54 6.01 -36.08
C TYR A 841 30.77 5.19 -37.35
N ASN A 842 29.69 4.78 -38.03
CA ASN A 842 29.75 3.97 -39.25
C ASN A 842 30.41 4.74 -40.42
N ALA A 843 30.24 6.06 -40.46
CA ALA A 843 30.86 6.92 -41.45
C ALA A 843 32.30 7.35 -41.08
N GLY A 844 32.86 6.86 -39.98
CA GLY A 844 34.22 7.16 -39.56
C GLY A 844 34.43 8.53 -38.91
N ARG A 845 33.35 9.26 -38.61
CA ARG A 845 33.38 10.54 -37.88
C ARG A 845 33.33 10.28 -36.38
N TRP A 846 34.39 9.71 -35.84
CA TRP A 846 34.40 9.17 -34.48
C TRP A 846 34.34 10.24 -33.38
N ASP A 847 35.00 11.38 -33.56
CA ASP A 847 34.99 12.43 -32.55
C ASP A 847 33.60 13.06 -32.38
N THR A 848 32.83 13.19 -33.48
CA THR A 848 31.45 13.67 -33.41
C THR A 848 30.52 12.61 -32.85
N ALA A 849 30.71 11.33 -33.18
CA ALA A 849 30.01 10.22 -32.54
C ALA A 849 30.22 10.20 -31.02
N LEU A 850 31.48 10.31 -30.56
CA LEU A 850 31.82 10.37 -29.14
C LEU A 850 31.12 11.52 -28.42
N ALA A 851 31.12 12.72 -29.02
CA ALA A 851 30.45 13.89 -28.45
C ALA A 851 28.93 13.68 -28.35
N MET A 852 28.31 13.07 -29.35
CA MET A 852 26.87 12.78 -29.35
C MET A 852 26.50 11.69 -28.33
N PHE A 853 27.26 10.60 -28.26
CA PHE A 853 27.07 9.57 -27.21
C PHE A 853 27.25 10.15 -25.81
N ALA A 854 28.21 11.05 -25.60
CA ALA A 854 28.38 11.74 -24.31
C ALA A 854 27.19 12.62 -23.94
N ARG A 855 26.66 13.38 -24.90
CA ARG A 855 25.44 14.18 -24.68
C ARG A 855 24.23 13.27 -24.41
N ALA A 856 24.08 12.18 -25.14
CA ALA A 856 22.99 11.23 -24.94
C ALA A 856 23.07 10.57 -23.55
N ALA A 857 24.25 10.12 -23.12
CA ALA A 857 24.48 9.54 -21.79
C ALA A 857 24.14 10.53 -20.67
N ASP A 858 24.57 11.80 -20.77
CA ASP A 858 24.23 12.84 -19.80
C ASP A 858 22.72 13.07 -19.70
N ILE A 859 22.02 13.09 -20.84
CA ILE A 859 20.57 13.25 -20.85
C ILE A 859 19.90 12.00 -20.28
N PHE A 860 20.30 10.79 -20.64
CA PHE A 860 19.74 9.56 -20.08
C PHE A 860 19.90 9.49 -18.55
N ARG A 861 21.04 9.94 -18.02
CA ARG A 861 21.25 10.11 -16.59
C ARG A 861 20.26 11.10 -15.96
N ARG A 862 20.05 12.26 -16.58
CA ARG A 862 19.10 13.30 -16.09
C ARG A 862 17.65 12.80 -16.09
N VAL A 863 17.24 12.08 -17.14
CA VAL A 863 15.88 11.52 -17.24
C VAL A 863 15.69 10.22 -16.45
N GLY A 864 16.74 9.68 -15.83
CA GLY A 864 16.70 8.47 -15.00
C GLY A 864 16.71 7.13 -15.76
N ASP A 865 17.04 7.13 -17.05
CA ASP A 865 17.09 5.92 -17.88
C ASP A 865 18.47 5.24 -17.77
N VAL A 866 18.72 4.60 -16.63
CA VAL A 866 20.00 3.96 -16.27
C VAL A 866 20.47 2.94 -17.32
N ALA A 867 19.53 2.20 -17.91
CA ALA A 867 19.85 1.20 -18.93
C ALA A 867 20.42 1.87 -20.20
N ASN A 868 19.79 2.93 -20.68
CA ASN A 868 20.28 3.65 -21.86
C ASN A 868 21.53 4.48 -21.56
N GLU A 869 21.69 5.03 -20.34
CA GLU A 869 22.98 5.63 -19.92
C GLU A 869 24.12 4.62 -20.04
N GLY A 870 23.90 3.39 -19.57
CA GLY A 870 24.87 2.29 -19.69
C GLY A 870 25.20 1.95 -21.14
N ASN A 871 24.19 1.86 -22.02
CA ASN A 871 24.39 1.62 -23.45
C ASN A 871 25.23 2.70 -24.11
N GLU A 872 24.97 3.99 -23.82
CA GLU A 872 25.76 5.07 -24.42
C GLU A 872 27.19 5.12 -23.86
N ALA A 873 27.42 4.80 -22.59
CA ALA A 873 28.76 4.65 -22.03
C ALA A 873 29.54 3.49 -22.71
N TYR A 874 28.85 2.39 -23.02
CA TYR A 874 29.44 1.31 -23.82
C TYR A 874 29.74 1.75 -25.25
N ASN A 875 28.82 2.46 -25.91
CA ASN A 875 29.03 2.95 -27.27
C ASN A 875 30.25 3.88 -27.35
N GLN A 876 30.44 4.75 -26.36
CA GLN A 876 31.66 5.55 -26.24
C GLN A 876 32.91 4.69 -26.17
N ALA A 877 32.90 3.65 -25.32
CA ALA A 877 34.02 2.74 -25.18
C ALA A 877 34.34 2.01 -26.48
N ASP A 878 33.31 1.51 -27.19
CA ASP A 878 33.51 0.82 -28.46
C ASP A 878 34.17 1.72 -29.50
N VAL A 879 33.76 3.00 -29.59
CA VAL A 879 34.43 3.98 -30.46
C VAL A 879 35.89 4.20 -30.04
N LEU A 880 36.17 4.35 -28.75
CA LEU A 880 37.53 4.55 -28.24
C LEU A 880 38.43 3.33 -28.50
N VAL A 881 37.91 2.11 -28.36
CA VAL A 881 38.64 0.88 -28.69
C VAL A 881 38.86 0.78 -30.21
N ALA A 882 37.88 1.14 -31.03
CA ALA A 882 38.04 1.20 -32.48
C ALA A 882 39.09 2.25 -32.91
N GLN A 883 39.20 3.36 -32.18
CA GLN A 883 40.23 4.38 -32.33
C GLN A 883 41.63 3.92 -31.90
N GLY A 884 41.76 2.81 -31.15
CA GLY A 884 43.03 2.43 -30.51
C GLY A 884 43.35 3.21 -29.23
N ARG A 885 42.42 4.06 -28.75
CA ARG A 885 42.53 4.83 -27.50
C ARG A 885 42.16 3.97 -26.30
N PHE A 886 42.90 2.88 -26.11
CA PHE A 886 42.55 1.83 -25.16
C PHE A 886 42.52 2.28 -23.69
N ALA A 887 43.38 3.22 -23.30
CA ALA A 887 43.39 3.75 -21.94
C ALA A 887 42.11 4.54 -21.63
N ASP A 888 41.67 5.36 -22.59
CA ASP A 888 40.49 6.22 -22.45
C ASP A 888 39.19 5.41 -22.41
N ALA A 889 39.16 4.24 -23.08
CA ALA A 889 38.01 3.34 -23.09
C ALA A 889 37.70 2.72 -21.71
N LEU A 890 38.68 2.62 -20.81
CA LEU A 890 38.51 1.88 -19.55
C LEU A 890 37.48 2.53 -18.60
N GLU A 891 37.39 3.86 -18.57
CA GLU A 891 36.47 4.55 -17.66
C GLU A 891 35.01 4.45 -18.13
N PRO A 892 34.65 4.72 -19.40
CA PRO A 892 33.30 4.46 -19.90
C PRO A 892 32.89 2.98 -19.75
N LEU A 893 33.80 2.02 -19.95
CA LEU A 893 33.51 0.60 -19.69
C LEU A 893 33.21 0.30 -18.22
N ARG A 894 33.94 0.94 -17.30
CA ARG A 894 33.68 0.81 -15.86
C ARG A 894 32.30 1.37 -15.50
N VAL A 895 31.90 2.48 -16.13
CA VAL A 895 30.55 3.05 -16.00
C VAL A 895 29.50 2.10 -16.56
N ALA A 896 29.63 1.68 -17.81
CA ALA A 896 28.69 0.77 -18.48
C ALA A 896 28.51 -0.53 -17.69
N LEU A 897 29.60 -1.17 -17.24
CA LEU A 897 29.54 -2.41 -16.47
C LEU A 897 28.83 -2.23 -15.11
N ARG A 898 29.03 -1.10 -14.44
CA ARG A 898 28.37 -0.80 -13.16
C ARG A 898 26.87 -0.62 -13.36
N LEU A 899 26.47 0.16 -14.37
CA LEU A 899 25.06 0.44 -14.66
C LEU A 899 24.36 -0.82 -15.16
N ALA A 900 24.97 -1.57 -16.07
CA ALA A 900 24.44 -2.83 -16.59
C ALA A 900 24.16 -3.86 -15.48
N ARG A 901 25.10 -4.03 -14.55
CA ARG A 901 24.90 -4.90 -13.37
C ARG A 901 23.80 -4.39 -12.44
N GLY A 902 23.63 -3.06 -12.34
CA GLY A 902 22.57 -2.46 -11.53
C GLY A 902 21.17 -2.68 -12.07
N VAL A 903 21.02 -2.99 -13.37
CA VAL A 903 19.73 -3.26 -14.02
C VAL A 903 19.62 -4.69 -14.56
N ASP A 904 20.51 -5.59 -14.14
CA ASP A 904 20.60 -6.99 -14.58
C ASP A 904 20.66 -7.18 -16.11
N ASP A 905 21.32 -6.25 -16.81
CA ASP A 905 21.56 -6.35 -18.25
C ASP A 905 22.79 -7.22 -18.54
N GLU A 906 22.61 -8.54 -18.54
CA GLU A 906 23.68 -9.50 -18.79
C GLU A 906 24.32 -9.36 -20.19
N GLU A 907 23.54 -8.89 -21.18
CA GLU A 907 24.07 -8.66 -22.53
C GLU A 907 25.07 -7.51 -22.52
N LEU A 908 24.68 -6.35 -21.97
CA LEU A 908 25.57 -5.20 -21.86
C LEU A 908 26.79 -5.47 -20.97
N VAL A 909 26.64 -6.29 -19.92
CA VAL A 909 27.78 -6.80 -19.12
C VAL A 909 28.75 -7.56 -20.02
N ALA A 910 28.26 -8.52 -20.81
CA ALA A 910 29.11 -9.34 -21.67
C ALA A 910 29.82 -8.52 -22.76
N LEU A 911 29.10 -7.56 -23.37
CA LEU A 911 29.66 -6.63 -24.36
C LEU A 911 30.74 -5.73 -23.76
N SER A 912 30.50 -5.18 -22.56
CA SER A 912 31.46 -4.33 -21.84
C SER A 912 32.72 -5.11 -21.45
N LEU A 913 32.57 -6.38 -21.02
CA LEU A 913 33.72 -7.23 -20.72
C LEU A 913 34.54 -7.56 -21.97
N ARG A 914 33.89 -7.79 -23.13
CA ARG A 914 34.59 -8.01 -24.40
C ARG A 914 35.43 -6.81 -24.81
N GLU A 915 34.85 -5.62 -24.81
CA GLU A 915 35.59 -4.40 -25.17
C GLU A 915 36.66 -4.06 -24.12
N GLY A 916 36.41 -4.35 -22.83
CA GLY A 916 37.42 -4.28 -21.78
C GLY A 916 38.60 -5.23 -22.04
N ALA A 917 38.33 -6.46 -22.48
CA ALA A 917 39.37 -7.40 -22.85
C ALA A 917 40.23 -6.87 -24.01
N ARG A 918 39.60 -6.31 -25.05
CA ARG A 918 40.30 -5.67 -26.18
C ARG A 918 41.13 -4.47 -25.74
N ALA A 919 40.60 -3.60 -24.87
CA ALA A 919 41.33 -2.47 -24.32
C ALA A 919 42.55 -2.90 -23.49
N HIS A 920 42.38 -3.88 -22.60
CA HIS A 920 43.48 -4.44 -21.81
C HIS A 920 44.55 -5.11 -22.70
N ALA A 921 44.13 -5.80 -23.77
CA ALA A 921 45.04 -6.40 -24.74
C ALA A 921 45.88 -5.33 -25.45
N GLY A 922 45.25 -4.25 -25.93
CA GLY A 922 45.92 -3.12 -26.58
C GLY A 922 46.91 -2.39 -25.67
N LEU A 923 46.69 -2.42 -24.34
CA LEU A 923 47.62 -1.90 -23.33
C LEU A 923 48.73 -2.90 -22.92
N GLY A 924 48.80 -4.07 -23.55
CA GLY A 924 49.78 -5.11 -23.24
C GLY A 924 49.51 -5.90 -21.96
N ARG A 925 48.30 -5.83 -21.40
CA ARG A 925 47.91 -6.50 -20.13
C ARG A 925 47.29 -7.88 -20.41
N ALA A 926 48.12 -8.82 -20.89
CA ALA A 926 47.67 -10.11 -21.42
C ALA A 926 46.81 -10.93 -20.44
N ASP A 927 47.28 -11.14 -19.21
CA ASP A 927 46.56 -11.97 -18.23
C ASP A 927 45.15 -11.44 -17.93
N ARG A 928 45.03 -10.11 -17.79
CA ARG A 928 43.74 -9.47 -17.52
C ARG A 928 42.81 -9.53 -18.73
N ALA A 929 43.34 -9.36 -19.94
CA ALA A 929 42.56 -9.46 -21.16
C ALA A 929 41.99 -10.88 -21.35
N GLU A 930 42.80 -11.91 -21.12
CA GLU A 930 42.39 -13.31 -21.27
C GLU A 930 41.30 -13.72 -20.27
N ASP A 931 41.41 -13.27 -19.02
CA ASP A 931 40.37 -13.44 -17.99
C ASP A 931 39.04 -12.80 -18.43
N LEU A 932 39.10 -11.55 -18.91
CA LEU A 932 37.91 -10.83 -19.38
C LEU A 932 37.29 -11.48 -20.64
N PHE A 933 38.11 -11.92 -21.60
CA PHE A 933 37.61 -12.67 -22.78
C PHE A 933 36.89 -13.96 -22.36
N THR A 934 37.44 -14.68 -21.37
CA THR A 934 36.84 -15.92 -20.88
C THR A 934 35.48 -15.66 -20.21
N GLN A 935 35.40 -14.64 -19.35
CA GLN A 935 34.14 -14.24 -18.70
C GLN A 935 33.09 -13.77 -19.71
N ALA A 936 33.47 -12.88 -20.64
CA ALA A 936 32.58 -12.37 -21.68
C ALA A 936 32.05 -13.52 -22.56
N ARG A 937 32.92 -14.44 -22.98
CA ARG A 937 32.53 -15.57 -23.82
C ARG A 937 31.54 -16.51 -23.11
N ALA A 938 31.74 -16.78 -21.83
CA ALA A 938 30.82 -17.61 -21.04
C ALA A 938 29.40 -17.00 -21.02
N LEU A 939 29.30 -15.69 -20.78
CA LEU A 939 28.02 -14.97 -20.80
C LEU A 939 27.38 -14.95 -22.19
N LEU A 940 28.12 -14.59 -23.24
CA LEU A 940 27.58 -14.53 -24.61
C LEU A 940 27.07 -15.89 -25.12
N VAL A 941 27.74 -16.99 -24.73
CA VAL A 941 27.27 -18.36 -25.03
C VAL A 941 26.00 -18.68 -24.25
N ALA A 942 25.93 -18.34 -22.97
CA ALA A 942 24.73 -18.54 -22.15
C ALA A 942 23.51 -17.77 -22.72
N LEU A 943 23.73 -16.54 -23.20
CA LEU A 943 22.74 -15.67 -23.84
C LEU A 943 22.39 -16.09 -25.28
N ARG A 944 23.11 -17.05 -25.87
CA ARG A 944 22.94 -17.53 -27.25
C ARG A 944 23.09 -16.42 -28.29
N LEU A 945 24.16 -15.63 -28.17
CA LEU A 945 24.50 -14.55 -29.09
C LEU A 945 25.69 -14.94 -29.98
N PRO A 946 25.50 -15.80 -31.01
CA PRO A 946 26.61 -16.38 -31.80
C PRO A 946 27.41 -15.33 -32.57
N LEU A 947 26.77 -14.25 -33.04
CA LEU A 947 27.47 -13.15 -33.71
C LEU A 947 28.43 -12.43 -32.75
N GLU A 948 28.01 -12.20 -31.50
CA GLU A 948 28.85 -11.56 -30.51
C GLU A 948 29.99 -12.46 -30.03
N VAL A 949 29.75 -13.79 -29.96
CA VAL A 949 30.83 -14.78 -29.75
C VAL A 949 31.85 -14.71 -30.89
N ALA A 950 31.42 -14.66 -32.14
CA ALA A 950 32.31 -14.54 -33.29
C ALA A 950 33.12 -13.23 -33.26
N ARG A 951 32.50 -12.11 -32.88
CA ARG A 951 33.19 -10.81 -32.69
C ARG A 951 34.23 -10.88 -31.57
N LEU A 952 33.90 -11.55 -30.46
CA LEU A 952 34.80 -11.77 -29.34
C LEU A 952 35.99 -12.63 -29.75
N ASP A 953 35.77 -13.78 -30.37
CA ASP A 953 36.83 -14.71 -30.75
C ASP A 953 37.75 -14.09 -31.81
N ALA A 954 37.22 -13.28 -32.75
CA ALA A 954 38.03 -12.49 -33.67
C ALA A 954 38.93 -11.47 -32.95
N GLY A 955 38.40 -10.78 -31.94
CA GLY A 955 39.16 -9.82 -31.12
C GLY A 955 40.22 -10.50 -30.24
N ARG A 956 39.93 -11.69 -29.71
CA ARG A 956 40.89 -12.49 -28.94
C ARG A 956 42.02 -13.02 -29.82
N ALA A 957 41.72 -13.49 -31.04
CA ALA A 957 42.74 -13.87 -32.00
C ALA A 957 43.66 -12.70 -32.36
N GLU A 958 43.11 -11.48 -32.48
CA GLU A 958 43.92 -10.27 -32.67
C GLU A 958 44.84 -10.01 -31.47
N ALA A 959 44.32 -10.11 -30.25
CA ALA A 959 45.10 -9.94 -29.02
C ALA A 959 46.26 -10.97 -28.92
N MET A 960 46.03 -12.22 -29.32
CA MET A 960 47.06 -13.26 -29.38
C MET A 960 48.24 -12.87 -30.28
N LEU A 961 47.99 -12.14 -31.39
CA LEU A 961 49.07 -11.61 -32.23
C LEU A 961 49.91 -10.58 -31.49
N ALA A 962 49.30 -9.64 -30.76
CA ALA A 962 50.04 -8.69 -29.93
C ALA A 962 50.95 -9.40 -28.92
N TRP A 963 50.53 -10.55 -28.39
CA TRP A 963 51.28 -11.36 -27.43
C TRP A 963 52.28 -12.35 -28.05
N GLY A 964 52.40 -12.39 -29.38
CA GLY A 964 53.34 -13.27 -30.07
C GLY A 964 52.84 -14.70 -30.32
N ARG A 965 51.56 -14.98 -30.07
CA ARG A 965 50.93 -16.31 -30.18
C ARG A 965 50.24 -16.49 -31.53
N ALA A 966 51.00 -16.44 -32.62
CA ALA A 966 50.46 -16.47 -33.98
C ALA A 966 49.85 -17.82 -34.39
N GLU A 967 50.37 -18.94 -33.88
CA GLU A 967 49.81 -20.28 -34.13
C GLU A 967 48.45 -20.44 -33.46
N ASP A 968 48.35 -20.12 -32.16
CA ASP A 968 47.08 -20.15 -31.41
C ASP A 968 46.01 -19.24 -32.03
N ALA A 969 46.41 -18.08 -32.55
CA ALA A 969 45.50 -17.19 -33.25
C ALA A 969 44.92 -17.84 -34.51
N LEU A 970 45.73 -18.57 -35.30
CA LEU A 970 45.23 -19.29 -36.48
C LEU A 970 44.32 -20.45 -36.10
N GLU A 971 44.69 -21.23 -35.08
CA GLU A 971 43.87 -22.34 -34.60
C GLU A 971 42.48 -21.85 -34.16
N LEU A 972 42.43 -20.74 -33.41
CA LEU A 972 41.16 -20.12 -33.02
C LEU A 972 40.36 -19.67 -34.25
N LEU A 973 40.98 -18.97 -35.21
CA LEU A 973 40.30 -18.48 -36.41
C LEU A 973 39.82 -19.60 -37.34
N ASP A 974 40.47 -20.76 -37.36
CA ASP A 974 40.08 -21.92 -38.16
C ASP A 974 38.88 -22.67 -37.56
N GLY A 975 38.69 -22.58 -36.24
CA GLY A 975 37.54 -23.13 -35.53
C GLY A 975 36.28 -22.25 -35.53
N MET A 976 36.36 -21.03 -36.08
CA MET A 976 35.26 -20.06 -36.06
C MET A 976 34.31 -20.20 -37.25
N GLU A 977 33.02 -20.01 -36.99
CA GLU A 977 32.04 -19.75 -38.05
C GLU A 977 32.14 -18.27 -38.48
N VAL A 978 32.63 -18.03 -39.71
CA VAL A 978 32.89 -16.67 -40.21
C VAL A 978 31.66 -16.13 -40.91
N THR A 979 30.99 -15.18 -40.27
CA THR A 979 29.91 -14.38 -40.88
C THR A 979 30.47 -13.19 -41.66
N ASP A 980 29.66 -12.59 -42.54
CA ASP A 980 30.08 -11.41 -43.29
C ASP A 980 30.46 -10.23 -42.36
N ALA A 981 29.81 -10.13 -41.19
CA ALA A 981 30.04 -9.06 -40.21
C ALA A 981 31.43 -9.10 -39.54
N VAL A 982 32.09 -10.27 -39.48
CA VAL A 982 33.43 -10.42 -38.89
C VAL A 982 34.50 -10.78 -39.91
N HIS A 983 34.12 -11.07 -41.15
CA HIS A 983 35.03 -11.59 -42.18
C HIS A 983 36.26 -10.71 -42.41
N ALA A 984 36.07 -9.40 -42.61
CA ALA A 984 37.18 -8.48 -42.87
C ALA A 984 38.24 -8.52 -41.74
N ARG A 985 37.77 -8.46 -40.49
CA ARG A 985 38.62 -8.56 -39.29
C ARG A 985 39.32 -9.91 -39.19
N VAL A 986 38.58 -11.01 -39.36
CA VAL A 986 39.12 -12.38 -39.32
C VAL A 986 40.21 -12.55 -40.37
N GLN A 987 39.97 -12.12 -41.61
CA GLN A 987 40.95 -12.24 -42.69
C GLN A 987 42.18 -11.36 -42.46
N ARG A 988 41.99 -10.14 -41.94
CA ARG A 988 43.10 -9.27 -41.54
C ARG A 988 43.97 -9.92 -40.47
N THR A 989 43.36 -10.44 -39.41
CA THR A 989 44.07 -11.12 -38.32
C THR A 989 44.78 -12.37 -38.84
N ARG A 990 44.10 -13.19 -39.65
CA ARG A 990 44.67 -14.38 -40.32
C ARG A 990 45.90 -14.03 -41.16
N ALA A 991 45.81 -12.97 -41.96
CA ALA A 991 46.93 -12.50 -42.78
C ALA A 991 48.14 -12.10 -41.93
N CYS A 992 47.91 -11.35 -40.85
CA CYS A 992 48.98 -10.92 -39.94
C CYS A 992 49.63 -12.12 -39.23
N ALA A 993 48.83 -13.11 -38.84
CA ALA A 993 49.32 -14.37 -38.24
C ALA A 993 50.20 -15.16 -39.23
N LEU A 994 49.71 -15.39 -40.45
CA LEU A 994 50.42 -16.09 -41.52
C LEU A 994 51.73 -15.39 -41.91
N TRP A 995 51.71 -14.06 -41.99
CA TRP A 995 52.89 -13.25 -42.25
C TRP A 995 53.98 -13.47 -41.18
N ARG A 996 53.60 -13.46 -39.88
CA ARG A 996 54.53 -13.72 -38.77
C ARG A 996 55.12 -15.14 -38.79
N LEU A 997 54.38 -16.10 -39.35
CA LEU A 997 54.83 -17.49 -39.51
C LEU A 997 55.59 -17.74 -40.83
N GLY A 998 55.83 -16.70 -41.65
CA GLY A 998 56.55 -16.84 -42.91
C GLY A 998 55.71 -17.34 -44.10
N ARG A 999 54.39 -17.52 -43.93
CA ARG A 999 53.46 -18.09 -44.93
C ARG A 999 52.90 -17.00 -45.87
N MET A 1000 53.79 -16.39 -46.66
CA MET A 1000 53.52 -15.15 -47.42
C MET A 1000 52.40 -15.28 -48.47
N ALA A 1001 52.33 -16.40 -49.19
CA ALA A 1001 51.32 -16.61 -50.23
C ALA A 1001 49.90 -16.67 -49.65
N GLU A 1002 49.75 -17.41 -48.55
CA GLU A 1002 48.48 -17.57 -47.84
C GLU A 1002 48.09 -16.26 -47.12
N ALA A 1003 49.05 -15.53 -46.58
CA ALA A 1003 48.82 -14.20 -46.01
C ALA A 1003 48.23 -13.25 -47.07
N ARG A 1004 48.75 -13.28 -48.30
CA ARG A 1004 48.24 -12.46 -49.42
C ARG A 1004 46.82 -12.85 -49.82
N GLU A 1005 46.55 -14.15 -49.90
CA GLU A 1005 45.21 -14.66 -50.19
C GLU A 1005 44.19 -14.22 -49.15
N ALA A 1006 44.53 -14.29 -47.86
CA ALA A 1006 43.68 -13.83 -46.77
C ALA A 1006 43.36 -12.32 -46.90
N VAL A 1007 44.35 -11.46 -47.15
CA VAL A 1007 44.11 -10.02 -47.34
C VAL A 1007 43.20 -9.74 -48.54
N LEU A 1008 43.46 -10.38 -49.69
CA LEU A 1008 42.64 -10.22 -50.89
C LEU A 1008 41.20 -10.71 -50.65
N SER A 1009 41.02 -11.80 -49.90
CA SER A 1009 39.70 -12.31 -49.48
C SER A 1009 38.96 -11.31 -48.58
N GLY A 1010 39.68 -10.60 -47.69
CA GLY A 1010 39.11 -9.54 -46.86
C GLY A 1010 38.68 -8.31 -47.67
N ILE A 1011 39.47 -7.91 -48.68
CA ILE A 1011 39.21 -6.73 -49.52
C ILE A 1011 38.06 -6.97 -50.50
N SER A 1012 37.98 -8.16 -51.10
CA SER A 1012 37.06 -8.47 -52.20
C SER A 1012 35.62 -8.77 -51.77
N ARG A 1013 35.33 -8.84 -50.46
CA ARG A 1013 34.00 -9.23 -49.96
C ARG A 1013 33.06 -8.01 -49.82
N PRO A 1014 31.79 -8.11 -50.27
CA PRO A 1014 30.79 -7.05 -50.06
C PRO A 1014 30.51 -6.91 -48.56
N GLY A 1015 30.90 -5.78 -47.96
CA GLY A 1015 30.79 -5.54 -46.51
C GLY A 1015 31.98 -4.79 -45.93
N THR A 1016 33.13 -4.83 -46.61
CA THR A 1016 34.28 -4.00 -46.28
C THR A 1016 34.05 -2.57 -46.80
N SER A 1017 33.64 -1.66 -45.91
CA SER A 1017 33.26 -0.29 -46.28
C SER A 1017 34.39 0.46 -47.02
N PRO A 1018 34.14 1.02 -48.22
CA PRO A 1018 35.10 1.87 -48.91
C PRO A 1018 35.40 3.12 -48.08
N GLY A 1019 36.58 3.17 -47.45
CA GLY A 1019 36.99 4.22 -46.51
C GLY A 1019 36.88 3.87 -45.03
N GLY A 1020 36.47 2.64 -44.69
CA GLY A 1020 36.44 2.16 -43.31
C GLY A 1020 37.79 1.66 -42.79
N VAL A 1021 37.95 1.65 -41.47
CA VAL A 1021 39.17 1.21 -40.77
C VAL A 1021 39.62 -0.18 -41.18
N GLU A 1022 38.71 -1.14 -41.28
CA GLU A 1022 39.08 -2.52 -41.63
C GLU A 1022 39.66 -2.60 -43.05
N LEU A 1023 39.16 -1.81 -44.00
CA LEU A 1023 39.75 -1.71 -45.34
C LEU A 1023 41.14 -1.07 -45.28
N ALA A 1024 41.29 0.02 -44.52
CA ALA A 1024 42.57 0.69 -44.35
C ALA A 1024 43.61 -0.25 -43.71
N LEU A 1025 43.24 -0.97 -42.64
CA LEU A 1025 44.11 -1.95 -41.99
C LEU A 1025 44.42 -3.15 -42.89
N LEU A 1026 43.47 -3.64 -43.69
CA LEU A 1026 43.72 -4.67 -44.71
C LEU A 1026 44.71 -4.17 -45.78
N ARG A 1027 44.60 -2.92 -46.22
CA ARG A 1027 45.55 -2.29 -47.14
C ARG A 1027 46.93 -2.10 -46.51
N VAL A 1028 47.02 -1.74 -45.22
CA VAL A 1028 48.29 -1.74 -44.48
C VAL A 1028 48.91 -3.13 -44.46
N ALA A 1029 48.12 -4.16 -44.14
CA ALA A 1029 48.58 -5.55 -44.14
C ALA A 1029 49.06 -6.00 -45.54
N LEU A 1030 48.37 -5.58 -46.61
CA LEU A 1030 48.79 -5.86 -47.99
C LEU A 1030 50.17 -5.25 -48.30
N GLY A 1031 50.41 -4.02 -47.87
CA GLY A 1031 51.68 -3.31 -48.06
C GLY A 1031 52.89 -3.94 -47.34
N LEU A 1032 52.65 -4.83 -46.36
CA LEU A 1032 53.70 -5.57 -45.66
C LEU A 1032 54.14 -6.86 -46.39
N LEU A 1033 53.43 -7.26 -47.46
CA LEU A 1033 53.70 -8.49 -48.21
C LEU A 1033 54.54 -8.20 -49.47
N PRO A 1034 55.52 -9.06 -49.83
CA PRO A 1034 56.33 -8.86 -51.04
C PRO A 1034 55.46 -8.90 -52.31
N THR A 1035 55.64 -7.95 -53.23
CA THR A 1035 54.94 -7.94 -54.51
C THR A 1035 55.54 -8.96 -55.47
N ALA A 1036 54.73 -9.91 -55.95
CA ALA A 1036 55.03 -10.64 -57.17
C ALA A 1036 54.45 -9.84 -58.34
N SER A 1037 55.25 -8.93 -58.92
CA SER A 1037 55.02 -8.14 -60.14
C SER A 1037 54.25 -6.81 -59.99
N GLY A 1038 54.95 -5.68 -60.24
CA GLY A 1038 54.49 -4.40 -60.84
C GLY A 1038 53.45 -3.53 -60.09
N PRO A 1039 53.55 -2.18 -60.13
CA PRO A 1039 52.56 -1.29 -59.53
C PRO A 1039 51.36 -1.12 -60.47
N ASP A 1040 50.20 -1.61 -60.07
CA ASP A 1040 48.91 -1.06 -60.53
C ASP A 1040 48.24 -0.41 -59.30
N GLU A 1041 48.86 0.66 -58.82
CA GLU A 1041 48.31 1.55 -57.81
C GLU A 1041 47.30 2.48 -58.48
N THR A 1042 46.02 2.15 -58.38
CA THR A 1042 44.93 3.04 -58.80
C THR A 1042 44.23 3.74 -57.64
N ASP A 1043 44.82 3.76 -56.43
CA ASP A 1043 44.27 4.51 -55.30
C ASP A 1043 45.39 5.12 -54.45
N ALA A 1044 45.73 6.39 -54.73
CA ALA A 1044 46.93 7.11 -54.29
C ALA A 1044 46.90 7.60 -52.82
N THR A 1045 46.15 6.96 -51.93
CA THR A 1045 46.01 7.40 -50.53
C THR A 1045 46.73 6.43 -49.60
N ASP A 1046 47.75 6.89 -48.85
CA ASP A 1046 48.40 6.07 -47.81
C ASP A 1046 47.32 5.59 -46.83
N PRO A 1047 47.15 4.27 -46.63
CA PRO A 1047 46.19 3.74 -45.66
C PRO A 1047 46.35 4.31 -44.24
N ARG A 1048 47.55 4.81 -43.87
CA ARG A 1048 47.79 5.53 -42.61
C ARG A 1048 47.18 6.91 -42.56
N ASP A 1049 47.16 7.62 -43.68
CA ASP A 1049 46.48 8.91 -43.78
C ASP A 1049 44.97 8.72 -43.67
N VAL A 1050 44.45 7.61 -44.19
CA VAL A 1050 43.05 7.20 -43.97
C VAL A 1050 42.77 6.93 -42.49
N LEU A 1051 43.62 6.16 -41.80
CA LEU A 1051 43.47 5.90 -40.36
C LEU A 1051 43.58 7.19 -39.52
N ALA A 1052 44.54 8.07 -39.84
CA ALA A 1052 44.70 9.34 -39.16
C ALA A 1052 43.50 10.28 -39.40
N ALA A 1053 42.96 10.33 -40.63
CA ALA A 1053 41.78 11.10 -40.98
C ALA A 1053 40.50 10.62 -40.28
N LEU A 1054 40.44 9.34 -39.92
CA LEU A 1054 39.37 8.77 -39.10
C LEU A 1054 39.52 9.09 -37.61
N GLY A 1055 40.66 9.64 -37.17
CA GLY A 1055 40.97 9.92 -35.76
C GLY A 1055 41.56 8.71 -35.03
N ALA A 1056 42.16 7.76 -35.74
CA ALA A 1056 42.75 6.57 -35.16
C ALA A 1056 44.17 6.81 -34.61
N ASP A 1057 44.46 6.27 -33.42
CA ASP A 1057 45.83 6.07 -32.93
C ASP A 1057 46.49 4.93 -33.72
N THR A 1058 47.01 5.30 -34.88
CA THR A 1058 47.61 4.37 -35.83
C THR A 1058 48.75 3.56 -35.21
N PRO A 1059 49.69 4.14 -34.42
CA PRO A 1059 50.67 3.35 -33.68
C PRO A 1059 50.06 2.30 -32.74
N ALA A 1060 49.03 2.66 -31.96
CA ALA A 1060 48.40 1.74 -31.02
C ALA A 1060 47.67 0.59 -31.74
N LEU A 1061 46.91 0.90 -32.81
CA LEU A 1061 46.23 -0.11 -33.64
C LEU A 1061 47.22 -1.03 -34.34
N LEU A 1062 48.31 -0.51 -34.91
CA LEU A 1062 49.34 -1.38 -35.49
C LEU A 1062 50.04 -2.20 -34.41
N GLY A 1063 50.19 -1.66 -33.21
CA GLY A 1063 50.66 -2.39 -32.03
C GLY A 1063 49.78 -3.59 -31.68
N SER A 1064 48.45 -3.44 -31.67
CA SER A 1064 47.49 -4.54 -31.40
C SER A 1064 47.55 -5.64 -32.45
N LEU A 1065 47.90 -5.31 -33.69
CA LEU A 1065 48.14 -6.28 -34.77
C LEU A 1065 49.51 -6.95 -34.70
N GLY A 1066 50.34 -6.55 -33.73
CA GLY A 1066 51.71 -7.03 -33.65
C GLY A 1066 52.62 -6.45 -34.75
N LEU A 1067 52.26 -5.30 -35.31
CA LEU A 1067 52.99 -4.61 -36.38
C LEU A 1067 53.79 -3.40 -35.84
N GLY A 1068 53.97 -3.27 -34.51
CA GLY A 1068 54.64 -2.12 -33.87
C GLY A 1068 56.16 -2.22 -33.63
N GLY A 1069 56.82 -3.32 -34.02
CA GLY A 1069 58.23 -3.58 -33.69
C GLY A 1069 59.28 -2.82 -34.52
N ARG A 1070 60.52 -2.70 -34.00
CA ARG A 1070 61.68 -2.05 -34.66
C ARG A 1070 61.96 -2.53 -36.10
N GLY A 1071 61.51 -3.73 -36.47
CA GLY A 1071 61.64 -4.30 -37.82
C GLY A 1071 60.77 -3.62 -38.89
N LEU A 1072 59.70 -2.90 -38.53
CA LEU A 1072 58.94 -2.14 -39.51
C LEU A 1072 59.68 -0.87 -39.95
N ARG A 1073 60.52 -0.24 -39.11
CA ARG A 1073 61.24 0.98 -39.50
C ARG A 1073 62.16 0.80 -40.72
N SER A 1074 62.66 -0.42 -41.00
CA SER A 1074 63.53 -0.68 -42.15
C SER A 1074 62.80 -0.89 -43.47
N THR A 1075 61.55 -1.38 -43.44
CA THR A 1075 60.70 -1.56 -44.63
C THR A 1075 59.87 -0.32 -44.94
N LEU A 1076 59.67 0.55 -43.94
CA LEU A 1076 58.85 1.77 -43.98
C LEU A 1076 59.61 3.07 -44.34
N ALA A 1077 60.90 2.99 -44.69
CA ALA A 1077 61.76 4.15 -44.94
C ALA A 1077 62.16 4.32 -46.42
N ARG A 1078 61.27 4.02 -47.36
CA ARG A 1078 61.44 4.45 -48.75
C ARG A 1078 60.22 5.26 -49.17
N PRO A 1079 60.43 6.47 -49.74
CA PRO A 1079 59.35 7.30 -50.24
C PRO A 1079 58.65 6.66 -51.43
#